data_AF-A0A517TBD9-F1
#
_entry.id   AF-A0A517TBD9-F1
#
_cell.length_a   1.000
_cell.length_b   1.000
_cell.length_c   1.000
_cell.angle_alpha   90.00
_cell.angle_beta   90.00
_cell.angle_gamma   90.00
#
_symmetry.space_group_name_H-M   'P 1'
#
loop_
_entity.id
_entity.type
_entity.pdbx_description
1 polymer ?
#
loop_
_entity_poly.entity_id
_entity_poly.type
_entity_poly.pdbx_seq_one_letter_code
_entity_poly.pdbx_strand_id
1 'polypeptide(L)'
;MSFRRNTVFSHIRHSLVVCMFLSGMAGLLNAAESNATPKIAEGDTRNSAVPHIEVEESFLGQYRVNRVQNRYFTLQLKFSNPTGSPVELDVESLKLKANEQVLPVGDGKSAGVQGIRLGHKYLPTNKLLSEGKLKIDPGKSETREFGFYGIAGQVGVPALSLTFKFDEYPAQTIDLVALAAERLHLETELIGPNNILALLTVHGELTHLGTKVLVDKLVELIDDDVQRFVVRWPEFDNSKRPSSVQWLINATNNLGTPYNDSSHPVLPSGIMDLQLSGIPDGSASKQKYPDLTPGYHVHEKDQAAVAEALRSVVQRLPAEEIRRAISEGHSLVRPPCVLFGGSRLGDPKLLMKLTDDSDQAMRLSAIHALRHYGEDEVIEHLVQLAKSANQDIATAALDSLAGSRYAKAHFRLLELLEAGTAASQRETMQTLSRHPRPLWSEMVYDIATDQRSEVRGDAIRTLARVGHPQLDELMEEVLFGRDVSLGRIVFAELASRDDPWAEELAIRYTLKHLQKQPPTSDMQKIIHESRDPRFIEPLHQLFNKQKPGSRGVLITHLGVIGDMNTANLLADNYSKMSNDEKVRALRTLSQLDSPRLLDISAEAIESKNSSEAQTATRGLQTLGSPQAVDLLANALRESKNASVWSSAASALANIGSPKARAVLLEVMNSAMKDKQRRVAMYYQQLQQRSPAMRLVVDASQSVTDQKWDRAEEIYTHAVEIDPLLSRAWSGRAHVRYQLEKFEDARDDYREALKTDPFNGIAITGLAIMTVQLDGDIETAISLVNEHEDHFSQDPLFAYNTACVYGVALKRFAGSQKEDEQLDEAVELDYQNKALALLSKSIELGFSEIDWMKQDPDLELLRDLPGFQALTRDAP
;
A
#
# COMPACT_ATOMS: atom_id res chain seq x y z
N MET A 1 -43.88 -3.80 48.20
CA MET A 1 -42.80 -2.88 48.64
C MET A 1 -41.49 -3.44 48.10
N SER A 2 -40.94 -2.91 46.99
CA SER A 2 -40.11 -1.69 46.89
C SER A 2 -38.64 -2.00 47.27
N PHE A 3 -37.58 -1.81 46.46
CA PHE A 3 -37.39 -1.05 45.22
C PHE A 3 -36.13 -1.57 44.46
N ARG A 4 -36.25 -1.62 43.12
CA ARG A 4 -35.28 -1.47 42.00
C ARG A 4 -33.85 -2.07 42.03
N ARG A 5 -33.62 -2.94 41.02
CA ARG A 5 -32.34 -3.21 40.34
C ARG A 5 -32.27 -2.44 39.01
N ASN A 6 -31.07 -2.03 38.57
CA ASN A 6 -30.45 -2.49 37.30
C ASN A 6 -29.11 -1.79 37.01
N THR A 7 -28.26 -2.53 36.32
CA THR A 7 -26.86 -2.27 35.95
C THR A 7 -26.72 -1.93 34.45
N VAL A 8 -25.60 -1.28 34.07
CA VAL A 8 -24.82 -1.42 32.80
C VAL A 8 -25.14 -0.51 31.57
N PHE A 9 -24.07 0.19 31.12
CA PHE A 9 -23.65 0.73 29.80
C PHE A 9 -24.31 1.95 29.09
N SER A 10 -23.39 2.69 28.44
CA SER A 10 -23.42 3.71 27.36
C SER A 10 -24.73 4.10 26.66
N HIS A 11 -24.84 5.39 26.26
CA HIS A 11 -25.32 5.91 24.95
C HIS A 11 -25.25 7.46 24.97
N ILE A 12 -24.62 8.17 24.02
CA ILE A 12 -25.04 8.45 22.63
C ILE A 12 -26.49 8.93 22.55
N ARG A 13 -26.72 10.20 22.20
CA ARG A 13 -28.03 10.72 21.77
C ARG A 13 -28.01 10.98 20.26
N HIS A 14 -28.85 10.25 19.53
CA HIS A 14 -29.51 10.68 18.29
C HIS A 14 -31.02 10.69 18.59
N SER A 15 -31.74 11.69 18.08
CA SER A 15 -33.20 11.75 18.11
C SER A 15 -33.77 11.42 16.73
N LEU A 16 -34.68 10.45 16.69
CA LEU A 16 -35.53 10.08 15.56
C LEU A 16 -36.86 10.85 15.58
N VAL A 17 -37.43 11.09 14.40
CA VAL A 17 -38.89 11.24 14.18
C VAL A 17 -39.28 10.31 13.03
N VAL A 18 -40.36 9.53 13.20
CA VAL A 18 -40.83 8.47 12.30
C VAL A 18 -42.35 8.56 12.07
N CYS A 19 -42.74 8.27 10.82
CA CYS A 19 -44.01 7.72 10.29
C CYS A 19 -45.26 8.60 10.01
N MET A 20 -45.69 8.54 8.74
CA MET A 20 -47.06 8.13 8.34
C MET A 20 -47.01 7.20 7.09
N PHE A 21 -47.94 6.24 7.04
CA PHE A 21 -48.04 5.08 6.13
C PHE A 21 -49.12 5.26 5.03
N LEU A 22 -48.91 4.57 3.91
CA LEU A 22 -49.86 3.88 2.97
C LEU A 22 -50.90 4.65 2.14
N SER A 23 -50.81 4.50 0.82
CA SER A 23 -51.86 3.90 -0.04
C SER A 23 -51.40 3.77 -1.51
N GLY A 24 -51.65 2.62 -2.15
CA GLY A 24 -51.76 2.54 -3.62
C GLY A 24 -51.02 1.41 -4.36
N MET A 25 -51.35 0.14 -4.10
CA MET A 25 -51.20 -0.93 -5.09
C MET A 25 -52.39 -0.87 -6.07
N ALA A 26 -52.11 -0.73 -7.38
CA ALA A 26 -52.90 -1.28 -8.49
C ALA A 26 -52.22 -0.94 -9.84
N GLY A 27 -51.81 -1.96 -10.62
CA GLY A 27 -51.40 -1.77 -12.02
C GLY A 27 -50.33 -2.72 -12.54
N LEU A 28 -50.57 -4.03 -12.51
CA LEU A 28 -49.92 -4.98 -13.42
C LEU A 28 -50.62 -4.91 -14.79
N LEU A 29 -49.84 -5.14 -15.86
CA LEU A 29 -50.19 -5.33 -17.29
C LEU A 29 -49.89 -4.13 -18.22
N ASN A 30 -48.65 -4.06 -18.72
CA ASN A 30 -48.35 -4.27 -20.14
C ASN A 30 -46.85 -4.14 -20.39
N ALA A 31 -46.21 -5.28 -20.65
CA ALA A 31 -44.97 -5.34 -21.39
C ALA A 31 -45.30 -5.22 -22.89
N ALA A 32 -44.67 -4.26 -23.57
CA ALA A 32 -44.18 -4.33 -24.95
C ALA A 32 -44.03 -2.91 -25.51
N GLU A 33 -42.88 -2.66 -26.14
CA GLU A 33 -42.63 -1.55 -27.07
C GLU A 33 -42.51 -0.15 -26.45
N SER A 34 -41.32 0.17 -25.95
CA SER A 34 -40.71 1.46 -26.29
C SER A 34 -39.18 1.33 -26.36
N ASN A 35 -38.67 0.89 -27.51
CA ASN A 35 -37.36 1.29 -28.01
C ASN A 35 -37.39 2.79 -28.38
N ALA A 36 -37.64 3.62 -27.37
CA ALA A 36 -37.43 5.04 -27.44
C ALA A 36 -36.29 5.32 -26.47
N THR A 37 -35.07 5.31 -27.01
CA THR A 37 -34.02 6.16 -26.46
C THR A 37 -34.64 7.52 -26.15
N PRO A 38 -34.47 8.10 -24.96
CA PRO A 38 -34.73 9.52 -24.79
C PRO A 38 -33.67 10.24 -25.63
N LYS A 39 -33.92 10.39 -26.93
CA LYS A 39 -33.39 11.52 -27.68
C LYS A 39 -34.14 12.72 -27.16
N ILE A 40 -33.59 13.38 -26.14
CA ILE A 40 -33.75 14.82 -25.96
C ILE A 40 -32.49 15.36 -25.26
N ALA A 41 -31.99 16.41 -25.88
CA ALA A 41 -30.91 17.31 -25.48
C ALA A 41 -29.54 16.66 -25.34
N GLU A 42 -28.78 16.66 -26.45
CA GLU A 42 -27.53 17.42 -26.38
C GLU A 42 -27.92 18.77 -25.76
N GLY A 43 -27.76 18.89 -24.44
CA GLY A 43 -27.90 20.14 -23.74
C GLY A 43 -26.86 21.05 -24.36
N ASP A 44 -27.35 21.95 -25.18
CA ASP A 44 -26.65 22.94 -25.97
C ASP A 44 -25.84 23.89 -25.06
N THR A 45 -24.79 23.41 -24.39
CA THR A 45 -23.83 24.28 -23.70
C THR A 45 -22.90 24.95 -24.70
N ARG A 46 -22.81 24.43 -25.93
CA ARG A 46 -22.09 25.05 -27.04
C ARG A 46 -22.77 26.31 -27.61
N ASN A 47 -23.97 26.64 -27.14
CA ASN A 47 -24.66 27.88 -27.50
C ASN A 47 -25.23 28.64 -26.28
N SER A 48 -24.68 28.40 -25.09
CA SER A 48 -25.02 29.22 -23.93
C SER A 48 -24.20 30.51 -23.95
N ALA A 49 -24.85 31.67 -24.09
CA ALA A 49 -24.23 32.98 -23.92
C ALA A 49 -23.92 33.29 -22.43
N VAL A 50 -23.54 32.26 -21.66
CA VAL A 50 -23.35 32.31 -20.21
C VAL A 50 -22.02 31.62 -19.83
N PRO A 51 -21.23 32.20 -18.91
CA PRO A 51 -20.04 31.54 -18.40
C PRO A 51 -20.35 30.23 -17.70
N HIS A 52 -19.50 29.23 -17.91
CA HIS A 52 -19.68 27.88 -17.34
C HIS A 52 -18.35 27.26 -16.91
N ILE A 53 -18.45 26.20 -16.11
CA ILE A 53 -17.33 25.41 -15.62
C ILE A 53 -17.45 23.98 -16.13
N GLU A 54 -16.36 23.45 -16.68
CA GLU A 54 -16.16 22.05 -16.98
C GLU A 54 -15.22 21.43 -15.92
N VAL A 55 -15.59 20.30 -15.33
CA VAL A 55 -14.69 19.56 -14.43
C VAL A 55 -13.74 18.73 -15.28
N GLU A 56 -12.46 19.02 -15.38
CA GLU A 56 -11.54 18.22 -16.22
C GLU A 56 -11.07 16.95 -15.51
N GLU A 57 -10.67 17.07 -14.24
CA GLU A 57 -10.06 15.99 -13.47
C GLU A 57 -10.55 16.04 -12.01
N SER A 58 -10.64 14.89 -11.33
CA SER A 58 -11.04 14.83 -9.92
C SER A 58 -10.31 13.73 -9.16
N PHE A 59 -10.12 13.91 -7.85
CA PHE A 59 -9.51 12.90 -6.99
C PHE A 59 -10.00 13.01 -5.54
N LEU A 60 -10.26 11.87 -4.91
CA LEU A 60 -10.69 11.77 -3.51
C LEU A 60 -9.59 11.08 -2.70
N GLY A 61 -8.84 11.88 -1.94
CA GLY A 61 -7.67 11.44 -1.21
C GLY A 61 -7.84 11.45 0.29
N GLN A 62 -6.74 11.12 0.98
CA GLN A 62 -6.67 11.00 2.43
C GLN A 62 -5.39 11.61 2.97
N TYR A 63 -5.48 12.13 4.19
CA TYR A 63 -4.35 12.68 4.93
C TYR A 63 -4.55 12.46 6.43
N ARG A 64 -3.49 12.60 7.22
CA ARG A 64 -3.53 12.44 8.68
C ARG A 64 -3.09 13.71 9.38
N VAL A 65 -3.88 14.14 10.35
CA VAL A 65 -3.55 15.23 11.28
C VAL A 65 -3.77 14.68 12.69
N ASN A 66 -2.78 14.78 13.57
CA ASN A 66 -2.89 14.35 14.98
C ASN A 66 -3.45 12.93 15.16
N ARG A 67 -3.02 11.98 14.30
CA ARG A 67 -3.49 10.57 14.26
C ARG A 67 -4.96 10.38 13.85
N VAL A 68 -5.69 11.43 13.47
CA VAL A 68 -7.03 11.37 12.88
C VAL A 68 -6.92 11.31 11.35
N GLN A 69 -7.60 10.35 10.74
CA GLN A 69 -7.67 10.21 9.29
C GLN A 69 -8.73 11.14 8.73
N ASN A 70 -8.31 12.07 7.88
CA ASN A 70 -9.16 13.02 7.18
C ASN A 70 -9.12 12.76 5.67
N ARG A 71 -10.10 13.31 4.95
CA ARG A 71 -10.19 13.18 3.50
C ARG A 71 -10.17 14.55 2.83
N TYR A 72 -9.61 14.59 1.64
CA TYR A 72 -9.63 15.78 0.79
C TYR A 72 -10.18 15.41 -0.58
N PHE A 73 -10.78 16.38 -1.25
CA PHE A 73 -11.24 16.24 -2.61
C PHE A 73 -10.64 17.34 -3.47
N THR A 74 -10.18 16.99 -4.65
CA THR A 74 -9.45 17.91 -5.54
C THR A 74 -10.05 17.87 -6.92
N LEU A 75 -10.14 19.05 -7.52
CA LEU A 75 -10.74 19.27 -8.83
C LEU A 75 -9.79 20.08 -9.70
N GLN A 76 -9.74 19.73 -10.98
CA GLN A 76 -9.28 20.63 -12.04
C GLN A 76 -10.51 21.15 -12.77
N LEU A 77 -10.66 22.46 -12.79
CA LEU A 77 -11.82 23.13 -13.36
C LEU A 77 -11.37 24.01 -14.52
N LYS A 78 -12.06 23.88 -15.65
CA LYS A 78 -11.91 24.76 -16.81
C LYS A 78 -13.09 25.70 -16.86
N PHE A 79 -12.80 26.98 -16.72
CA PHE A 79 -13.75 28.08 -16.76
C PHE A 79 -13.78 28.60 -18.19
N SER A 80 -14.96 28.74 -18.77
CA SER A 80 -15.13 29.21 -20.15
C SER A 80 -16.06 30.42 -20.16
N ASN A 81 -15.62 31.51 -20.80
CA ASN A 81 -16.41 32.72 -20.98
C ASN A 81 -16.80 32.89 -22.46
N PRO A 82 -18.00 32.43 -22.88
CA PRO A 82 -18.48 32.62 -24.24
C PRO A 82 -19.07 34.02 -24.50
N THR A 83 -19.06 34.92 -23.50
CA THR A 83 -19.72 36.23 -23.58
C THR A 83 -18.83 37.29 -24.23
N GLY A 84 -19.40 38.47 -24.52
CA GLY A 84 -18.69 39.61 -25.10
C GLY A 84 -17.97 40.51 -24.09
N SER A 85 -17.99 40.18 -22.78
CA SER A 85 -17.36 40.98 -21.72
C SER A 85 -16.60 40.09 -20.73
N PRO A 86 -15.53 40.58 -20.08
CA PRO A 86 -14.82 39.78 -19.09
C PRO A 86 -15.74 39.40 -17.94
N VAL A 87 -15.57 38.20 -17.40
CA VAL A 87 -16.31 37.73 -16.23
C VAL A 87 -15.35 37.35 -15.13
N GLU A 88 -15.74 37.63 -13.89
CA GLU A 88 -14.95 37.30 -12.71
C GLU A 88 -15.67 36.24 -11.90
N LEU A 89 -14.90 35.32 -11.31
CA LEU A 89 -15.36 34.38 -10.30
C LEU A 89 -14.57 34.62 -9.03
N ASP A 90 -15.28 34.88 -7.94
CA ASP A 90 -14.70 34.87 -6.61
C ASP A 90 -14.42 33.42 -6.20
N VAL A 91 -13.15 33.09 -5.90
CA VAL A 91 -12.74 31.73 -5.50
C VAL A 91 -13.48 31.30 -4.23
N GLU A 92 -13.83 32.23 -3.36
CA GLU A 92 -14.59 31.96 -2.12
C GLU A 92 -16.04 31.54 -2.39
N SER A 93 -16.55 31.80 -3.61
CA SER A 93 -17.85 31.31 -4.05
C SER A 93 -17.87 29.81 -4.36
N LEU A 94 -16.70 29.19 -4.60
CA LEU A 94 -16.56 27.77 -4.84
C LEU A 94 -16.75 27.00 -3.53
N LYS A 95 -17.84 26.24 -3.44
CA LYS A 95 -18.19 25.45 -2.26
C LYS A 95 -18.48 24.01 -2.67
N LEU A 96 -17.79 23.07 -2.05
CA LEU A 96 -18.06 21.65 -2.19
C LEU A 96 -19.03 21.22 -1.11
N LYS A 97 -20.23 20.76 -1.49
CA LYS A 97 -21.13 20.06 -0.58
C LYS A 97 -20.81 18.56 -0.63
N ALA A 98 -20.34 18.01 0.49
CA ALA A 98 -20.08 16.59 0.69
C ALA A 98 -21.07 16.01 1.72
N ASN A 99 -22.04 15.22 1.25
CA ASN A 99 -23.25 14.88 2.02
C ASN A 99 -23.89 16.16 2.55
N GLU A 100 -24.03 16.35 3.87
CA GLU A 100 -24.54 17.59 4.46
C GLU A 100 -23.46 18.61 4.83
N GLN A 101 -22.18 18.27 4.67
CA GLN A 101 -21.06 19.15 4.99
C GLN A 101 -20.77 20.09 3.81
N VAL A 102 -20.64 21.40 4.07
CA VAL A 102 -20.22 22.38 3.05
C VAL A 102 -18.79 22.82 3.34
N LEU A 103 -17.91 22.67 2.35
CA LEU A 103 -16.48 22.91 2.47
C LEU A 103 -16.07 24.04 1.52
N PRO A 104 -15.34 25.06 2.01
CA PRO A 104 -14.72 26.06 1.15
C PRO A 104 -13.49 25.48 0.44
N VAL A 105 -13.01 26.18 -0.58
CA VAL A 105 -11.66 25.95 -1.12
C VAL A 105 -10.63 26.17 -0.02
N GLY A 106 -9.61 25.31 0.04
CA GLY A 106 -8.52 25.42 0.99
C GLY A 106 -7.14 25.40 0.32
N ASP A 107 -6.17 25.97 1.01
CA ASP A 107 -4.76 25.99 0.58
C ASP A 107 -3.97 24.75 1.06
N GLY A 108 -4.62 23.86 1.83
CA GLY A 108 -4.04 22.64 2.38
C GLY A 108 -3.01 22.85 3.51
N LYS A 109 -2.48 24.06 3.72
CA LYS A 109 -1.48 24.35 4.78
C LYS A 109 -2.10 24.26 6.16
N SER A 110 -3.27 24.85 6.32
CA SER A 110 -4.10 24.76 7.53
C SER A 110 -4.45 23.31 7.90
N ALA A 111 -4.50 22.43 6.90
CA ALA A 111 -4.76 21.00 7.06
C ALA A 111 -3.47 20.15 7.25
N GLY A 112 -2.28 20.77 7.30
CA GLY A 112 -1.00 20.05 7.42
C GLY A 112 -0.63 19.22 6.18
N VAL A 113 -1.22 19.50 5.02
CA VAL A 113 -1.02 18.75 3.77
C VAL A 113 0.00 19.48 2.89
N GLN A 114 1.15 18.86 2.66
CA GLN A 114 2.23 19.43 1.83
C GLN A 114 2.05 19.21 0.33
N GLY A 115 1.19 18.27 -0.05
CA GLY A 115 0.81 18.04 -1.44
C GLY A 115 -0.31 17.02 -1.55
N ILE A 116 -0.99 17.11 -2.68
CA ILE A 116 -2.21 16.38 -3.01
C ILE A 116 -2.02 15.63 -4.32
N ARG A 117 -2.94 14.72 -4.61
CA ARG A 117 -3.07 14.08 -5.91
C ARG A 117 -4.24 14.66 -6.68
N LEU A 118 -4.06 14.80 -7.98
CA LEU A 118 -5.10 15.10 -8.96
C LEU A 118 -4.92 14.11 -10.11
N GLY A 119 -5.88 13.19 -10.29
CA GLY A 119 -5.69 12.04 -11.17
C GLY A 119 -4.39 11.28 -10.83
N HIS A 120 -3.49 11.18 -11.79
CA HIS A 120 -2.17 10.55 -11.64
C HIS A 120 -1.04 11.51 -11.20
N LYS A 121 -1.31 12.81 -11.08
CA LYS A 121 -0.30 13.84 -10.81
C LYS A 121 -0.22 14.16 -9.33
N TYR A 122 1.00 14.38 -8.84
CA TYR A 122 1.22 14.99 -7.52
C TYR A 122 1.36 16.50 -7.66
N LEU A 123 0.60 17.25 -6.87
CA LEU A 123 0.58 18.71 -6.87
C LEU A 123 0.93 19.22 -5.47
N PRO A 124 2.01 20.03 -5.33
CA PRO A 124 2.27 20.78 -4.11
C PRO A 124 1.10 21.72 -3.80
N THR A 125 0.69 21.81 -2.53
CA THR A 125 -0.47 22.60 -2.13
C THR A 125 -0.30 24.10 -2.37
N ASN A 126 0.94 24.61 -2.38
CA ASN A 126 1.26 26.00 -2.71
C ASN A 126 1.00 26.41 -4.18
N LYS A 127 0.64 25.46 -5.05
CA LYS A 127 0.23 25.73 -6.44
C LYS A 127 -1.28 25.85 -6.61
N LEU A 128 -2.07 25.58 -5.56
CA LEU A 128 -3.52 25.66 -5.61
C LEU A 128 -3.99 27.10 -5.45
N LEU A 129 -4.96 27.48 -6.26
CA LEU A 129 -5.68 28.73 -6.07
C LEU A 129 -6.68 28.53 -4.92
N SER A 130 -6.56 29.34 -3.87
CA SER A 130 -7.36 29.21 -2.64
C SER A 130 -8.15 30.45 -2.26
N GLU A 131 -7.81 31.61 -2.82
CA GLU A 131 -8.43 32.90 -2.52
C GLU A 131 -8.32 33.85 -3.72
N GLY A 132 -9.06 34.96 -3.66
CA GLY A 132 -9.03 36.02 -4.67
C GLY A 132 -10.00 35.82 -5.83
N LYS A 133 -9.81 36.61 -6.89
CA LYS A 133 -10.68 36.62 -8.07
C LYS A 133 -10.01 36.03 -9.30
N LEU A 134 -10.73 35.17 -10.00
CA LEU A 134 -10.35 34.61 -11.29
C LEU A 134 -11.07 35.37 -12.42
N LYS A 135 -10.33 36.08 -13.25
CA LYS A 135 -10.88 36.85 -14.38
C LYS A 135 -10.70 36.07 -15.68
N ILE A 136 -11.81 35.78 -16.37
CA ILE A 136 -11.80 35.12 -17.68
C ILE A 136 -12.21 36.11 -18.77
N ASP A 137 -11.29 36.38 -19.70
CA ASP A 137 -11.53 37.30 -20.81
C ASP A 137 -12.56 36.76 -21.82
N PRO A 138 -13.22 37.65 -22.61
CA PRO A 138 -14.21 37.27 -23.62
C PRO A 138 -13.69 36.22 -24.60
N GLY A 139 -14.48 35.16 -24.81
CA GLY A 139 -14.14 34.07 -25.72
C GLY A 139 -12.94 33.22 -25.30
N LYS A 140 -12.46 33.35 -24.06
CA LYS A 140 -11.33 32.58 -23.52
C LYS A 140 -11.80 31.54 -22.51
N SER A 141 -10.90 30.59 -22.26
CA SER A 141 -11.01 29.63 -21.17
C SER A 141 -9.74 29.62 -20.34
N GLU A 142 -9.87 29.31 -19.06
CA GLU A 142 -8.76 29.20 -18.11
C GLU A 142 -8.95 27.94 -17.26
N THR A 143 -7.88 27.19 -17.03
CA THR A 143 -7.89 25.98 -16.19
C THR A 143 -7.17 26.24 -14.88
N ARG A 144 -7.77 25.84 -13.76
CA ARG A 144 -7.21 25.97 -12.41
C ARG A 144 -7.54 24.75 -11.54
N GLU A 145 -6.65 24.45 -10.60
CA GLU A 145 -6.79 23.36 -9.64
C GLU A 145 -7.21 23.87 -8.25
N PHE A 146 -8.10 23.13 -7.61
CA PHE A 146 -8.69 23.46 -6.30
C PHE A 146 -8.68 22.25 -5.37
N GLY A 147 -8.53 22.51 -4.07
CA GLY A 147 -8.59 21.49 -3.02
C GLY A 147 -9.63 21.83 -1.96
N PHE A 148 -10.36 20.82 -1.50
CA PHE A 148 -11.35 20.88 -0.42
C PHE A 148 -10.94 19.88 0.65
N TYR A 149 -10.79 20.32 1.90
CA TYR A 149 -10.19 19.53 2.97
C TYR A 149 -11.16 19.30 4.13
N GLY A 150 -10.91 18.29 4.95
CA GLY A 150 -11.73 18.00 6.14
C GLY A 150 -13.05 17.30 5.85
N ILE A 151 -13.15 16.56 4.74
CA ILE A 151 -14.31 15.70 4.47
C ILE A 151 -14.38 14.61 5.55
N ALA A 152 -15.51 14.54 6.26
CA ALA A 152 -15.71 13.61 7.36
C ALA A 152 -15.49 12.14 6.95
N GLY A 153 -14.89 11.35 7.84
CA GLY A 153 -14.40 9.99 7.60
C GLY A 153 -15.47 8.89 7.56
N GLN A 154 -16.40 8.96 6.61
CA GLN A 154 -17.25 7.80 6.25
C GLN A 154 -16.56 6.93 5.19
N VAL A 155 -16.79 5.62 5.24
CA VAL A 155 -16.34 4.67 4.21
C VAL A 155 -17.11 4.91 2.92
N GLY A 156 -16.45 4.83 1.77
CA GLY A 156 -17.06 5.04 0.46
C GLY A 156 -16.94 6.47 -0.07
N VAL A 157 -17.63 6.77 -1.16
CA VAL A 157 -17.62 8.09 -1.81
C VAL A 157 -18.88 8.85 -1.37
N PRO A 158 -18.77 10.06 -0.77
CA PRO A 158 -19.94 10.84 -0.37
C PRO A 158 -20.71 11.35 -1.60
N ALA A 159 -21.96 11.77 -1.41
CA ALA A 159 -22.63 12.61 -2.38
C ALA A 159 -21.85 13.93 -2.50
N LEU A 160 -21.51 14.35 -3.73
CA LEU A 160 -20.68 15.52 -3.97
C LEU A 160 -21.35 16.46 -4.97
N SER A 161 -21.52 17.73 -4.59
CA SER A 161 -21.89 18.79 -5.52
C SER A 161 -21.01 20.02 -5.34
N LEU A 162 -20.73 20.69 -6.46
CA LEU A 162 -19.93 21.91 -6.50
C LEU A 162 -20.84 23.10 -6.80
N THR A 163 -20.95 24.03 -5.85
CA THR A 163 -21.63 25.31 -6.05
C THR A 163 -20.60 26.39 -6.37
N PHE A 164 -20.92 27.27 -7.32
CA PHE A 164 -20.07 28.40 -7.73
C PHE A 164 -20.89 29.58 -8.23
N LYS A 165 -20.28 30.76 -8.33
CA LYS A 165 -20.95 31.96 -8.84
C LYS A 165 -19.99 32.86 -9.60
N PHE A 166 -20.36 33.24 -10.83
CA PHE A 166 -19.72 34.33 -11.56
C PHE A 166 -20.38 35.67 -11.20
N ASP A 167 -19.60 36.75 -11.22
CA ASP A 167 -20.09 38.11 -11.03
C ASP A 167 -21.20 38.40 -12.06
N GLU A 168 -22.30 39.03 -11.62
CA GLU A 168 -23.50 39.32 -12.43
C GLU A 168 -24.36 38.10 -12.83
N TYR A 169 -23.98 36.87 -12.47
CA TYR A 169 -24.75 35.65 -12.75
C TYR A 169 -25.27 34.99 -11.44
N PRO A 170 -26.40 34.26 -11.51
CA PRO A 170 -26.89 33.49 -10.37
C PRO A 170 -25.91 32.35 -10.03
N ALA A 171 -25.91 31.92 -8.76
CA ALA A 171 -25.12 30.77 -8.34
C ALA A 171 -25.61 29.50 -9.04
N GLN A 172 -24.66 28.67 -9.48
CA GLN A 172 -24.90 27.41 -10.18
C GLN A 172 -24.38 26.26 -9.31
N THR A 173 -24.92 25.05 -9.52
CA THR A 173 -24.47 23.85 -8.82
C THR A 173 -24.33 22.69 -9.79
N ILE A 174 -23.21 21.97 -9.73
CA ILE A 174 -22.94 20.75 -10.50
C ILE A 174 -23.02 19.56 -9.56
N ASP A 175 -23.84 18.56 -9.89
CA ASP A 175 -23.78 17.25 -9.25
C ASP A 175 -22.59 16.45 -9.84
N LEU A 176 -21.57 16.24 -9.02
CA LEU A 176 -20.33 15.61 -9.47
C LEU A 176 -20.48 14.09 -9.65
N VAL A 177 -21.42 13.46 -8.94
CA VAL A 177 -21.68 12.02 -9.09
C VAL A 177 -22.48 11.77 -10.38
N ALA A 178 -23.48 12.61 -10.67
CA ALA A 178 -24.21 12.56 -11.94
C ALA A 178 -23.28 12.77 -13.15
N LEU A 179 -22.39 13.77 -13.07
CA LEU A 179 -21.38 14.00 -14.10
C LEU A 179 -20.42 12.81 -14.27
N ALA A 180 -20.04 12.16 -13.16
CA ALA A 180 -19.23 10.94 -13.22
C ALA A 180 -19.98 9.78 -13.87
N ALA A 181 -21.29 9.67 -13.68
CA ALA A 181 -22.11 8.64 -14.33
C ALA A 181 -22.18 8.83 -15.85
N GLU A 182 -22.40 10.08 -16.30
CA GLU A 182 -22.38 10.42 -17.73
C GLU A 182 -21.04 10.08 -18.37
N ARG A 183 -19.92 10.40 -17.70
CA ARG A 183 -18.57 10.12 -18.19
C ARG A 183 -18.20 8.65 -18.17
N LEU A 184 -18.66 7.90 -17.17
CA LEU A 184 -18.42 6.47 -17.08
C LEU A 184 -19.07 5.75 -18.26
N HIS A 185 -20.22 6.28 -18.74
CA HIS A 185 -21.02 5.73 -19.82
C HIS A 185 -21.21 4.21 -19.64
N LEU A 186 -21.80 3.87 -18.50
CA LEU A 186 -22.00 2.50 -18.06
C LEU A 186 -23.27 1.92 -18.71
N GLU A 187 -23.10 0.97 -19.62
CA GLU A 187 -24.20 0.21 -20.21
C GLU A 187 -24.43 -1.08 -19.43
N THR A 188 -25.68 -1.49 -19.27
CA THR A 188 -26.05 -2.75 -18.59
C THR A 188 -26.89 -3.60 -19.51
N GLU A 189 -26.49 -4.86 -19.68
CA GLU A 189 -27.25 -5.88 -20.40
C GLU A 189 -27.44 -7.09 -19.50
N LEU A 190 -28.67 -7.61 -19.38
CA LEU A 190 -28.92 -8.86 -18.67
C LEU A 190 -28.88 -10.03 -19.65
N ILE A 191 -28.00 -10.99 -19.38
CA ILE A 191 -27.77 -12.16 -20.22
C ILE A 191 -27.81 -13.45 -19.39
N GLY A 192 -27.75 -14.59 -20.07
CA GLY A 192 -27.71 -15.90 -19.43
C GLY A 192 -29.10 -16.50 -19.20
N PRO A 193 -29.17 -17.75 -18.73
CA PRO A 193 -30.42 -18.41 -18.39
C PRO A 193 -31.19 -17.60 -17.35
N ASN A 194 -32.44 -17.24 -17.63
CA ASN A 194 -33.28 -16.41 -16.75
C ASN A 194 -32.66 -15.04 -16.39
N ASN A 195 -31.82 -14.46 -17.25
CA ASN A 195 -31.24 -13.11 -17.07
C ASN A 195 -30.43 -12.93 -15.77
N ILE A 196 -29.85 -14.02 -15.25
CA ILE A 196 -29.14 -14.06 -13.96
C ILE A 196 -27.75 -13.39 -13.96
N LEU A 197 -27.24 -12.98 -15.11
CA LEU A 197 -25.92 -12.37 -15.26
C LEU A 197 -26.06 -10.97 -15.85
N ALA A 198 -25.57 -9.96 -15.13
CA ALA A 198 -25.43 -8.61 -15.67
C ALA A 198 -24.06 -8.42 -16.33
N LEU A 199 -24.08 -8.03 -17.60
CA LEU A 199 -22.93 -7.56 -18.36
C LEU A 199 -22.88 -6.03 -18.32
N LEU A 200 -21.93 -5.51 -17.55
CA LEU A 200 -21.71 -4.09 -17.32
C LEU A 200 -20.57 -3.60 -18.22
N THR A 201 -20.88 -2.81 -19.24
CA THR A 201 -19.90 -2.30 -20.21
C THR A 201 -19.50 -0.88 -19.83
N VAL A 202 -18.22 -0.69 -19.52
CA VAL A 202 -17.65 0.62 -19.18
C VAL A 202 -16.96 1.19 -20.43
N HIS A 203 -17.52 2.25 -21.01
CA HIS A 203 -16.92 2.94 -22.16
C HIS A 203 -16.00 4.11 -21.75
N GLY A 204 -16.18 4.64 -20.55
CA GLY A 204 -15.41 5.75 -20.01
C GLY A 204 -14.32 5.37 -19.01
N GLU A 205 -13.80 6.37 -18.32
CA GLU A 205 -12.81 6.17 -17.25
C GLU A 205 -13.48 5.86 -15.91
N LEU A 206 -13.05 4.78 -15.25
CA LEU A 206 -13.45 4.47 -13.89
C LEU A 206 -12.66 5.34 -12.90
N THR A 207 -13.15 6.54 -12.61
CA THR A 207 -12.59 7.45 -11.58
C THR A 207 -13.06 7.07 -10.17
N HIS A 208 -12.53 7.72 -9.13
CA HIS A 208 -13.03 7.55 -7.75
C HIS A 208 -14.55 7.79 -7.66
N LEU A 209 -15.08 8.82 -8.31
CA LEU A 209 -16.53 9.05 -8.37
C LEU A 209 -17.25 7.98 -9.18
N GLY A 210 -16.68 7.55 -10.31
CA GLY A 210 -17.21 6.47 -11.14
C GLY A 210 -17.35 5.15 -10.37
N THR A 211 -16.49 4.87 -9.38
CA THR A 211 -16.65 3.66 -8.53
C THR A 211 -17.94 3.66 -7.73
N LYS A 212 -18.44 4.83 -7.31
CA LYS A 212 -19.75 4.93 -6.66
C LYS A 212 -20.86 4.57 -7.64
N VAL A 213 -20.84 5.14 -8.84
CA VAL A 213 -21.84 4.86 -9.88
C VAL A 213 -21.91 3.36 -10.18
N LEU A 214 -20.75 2.73 -10.35
CA LEU A 214 -20.66 1.29 -10.58
C LEU A 214 -21.24 0.49 -9.40
N VAL A 215 -20.86 0.81 -8.17
CA VAL A 215 -21.30 0.06 -6.98
C VAL A 215 -22.78 0.28 -6.68
N ASP A 216 -23.29 1.50 -6.84
CA ASP A 216 -24.72 1.78 -6.72
C ASP A 216 -25.51 0.97 -7.76
N LYS A 217 -24.99 0.84 -8.99
CA LYS A 217 -25.61 0.00 -10.03
C LYS A 217 -25.58 -1.49 -9.68
N LEU A 218 -24.50 -1.97 -9.05
CA LEU A 218 -24.43 -3.35 -8.53
C LEU A 218 -25.48 -3.59 -7.44
N VAL A 219 -25.67 -2.63 -6.53
CA VAL A 219 -26.70 -2.73 -5.48
C VAL A 219 -28.10 -2.76 -6.08
N GLU A 220 -28.41 -1.86 -7.03
CA GLU A 220 -29.68 -1.85 -7.76
C GLU A 220 -29.97 -3.21 -8.40
N LEU A 221 -28.98 -3.80 -9.07
CA LEU A 221 -29.14 -5.10 -9.73
C LEU A 221 -29.29 -6.26 -8.73
N ILE A 222 -28.65 -6.19 -7.56
CA ILE A 222 -28.84 -7.18 -6.48
C ILE A 222 -30.24 -7.10 -5.91
N ASP A 223 -30.79 -5.88 -5.76
CA ASP A 223 -32.18 -5.69 -5.31
C ASP A 223 -33.18 -6.28 -6.32
N ASP A 224 -32.80 -6.36 -7.60
CA ASP A 224 -33.52 -7.04 -8.69
C ASP A 224 -33.16 -8.54 -8.85
N ASP A 225 -32.55 -9.16 -7.83
CA ASP A 225 -32.14 -10.59 -7.76
C ASP A 225 -31.07 -11.01 -8.79
N VAL A 226 -30.30 -10.07 -9.31
CA VAL A 226 -29.10 -10.35 -10.14
C VAL A 226 -27.87 -10.36 -9.25
N GLN A 227 -27.24 -11.53 -9.11
CA GLN A 227 -26.10 -11.71 -8.18
C GLN A 227 -24.78 -12.03 -8.89
N ARG A 228 -24.77 -12.10 -10.22
CA ARG A 228 -23.60 -12.41 -11.03
C ARG A 228 -23.30 -11.27 -11.98
N PHE A 229 -22.03 -10.91 -12.09
CA PHE A 229 -21.61 -9.72 -12.81
C PHE A 229 -20.37 -9.98 -13.66
N VAL A 230 -20.37 -9.43 -14.88
CA VAL A 230 -19.15 -9.19 -15.65
C VAL A 230 -19.03 -7.70 -15.88
N VAL A 231 -17.94 -7.08 -15.39
CA VAL A 231 -17.60 -5.69 -15.75
C VAL A 231 -16.55 -5.74 -16.85
N ARG A 232 -16.83 -5.13 -18.00
CA ARG A 232 -15.95 -5.19 -19.18
C ARG A 232 -15.59 -3.82 -19.72
N TRP A 233 -14.39 -3.76 -20.29
CA TRP A 233 -13.91 -2.63 -21.07
C TRP A 233 -13.68 -3.07 -22.52
N PRO A 234 -14.47 -2.58 -23.49
CA PRO A 234 -14.24 -2.89 -24.90
C PRO A 234 -12.88 -2.40 -25.40
N GLU A 235 -12.44 -1.24 -24.87
CA GLU A 235 -11.13 -0.65 -25.13
C GLU A 235 -10.50 -0.24 -23.80
N PHE A 236 -9.25 -0.66 -23.55
CA PHE A 236 -8.54 -0.33 -22.31
C PHE A 236 -7.08 0.07 -22.55
N ASP A 237 -6.73 1.31 -22.20
CA ASP A 237 -5.35 1.80 -22.26
C ASP A 237 -4.61 1.48 -20.97
N ASN A 238 -3.81 0.41 -21.00
CA ASN A 238 -2.98 -0.01 -19.86
C ASN A 238 -1.94 1.03 -19.42
N SER A 239 -1.52 1.95 -20.29
CA SER A 239 -0.55 3.00 -19.93
C SER A 239 -1.14 4.03 -18.97
N LYS A 240 -2.47 4.09 -18.87
CA LYS A 240 -3.23 5.03 -18.04
C LYS A 240 -4.17 4.31 -17.07
N ARG A 241 -3.79 3.12 -16.59
CA ARG A 241 -4.63 2.35 -15.66
C ARG A 241 -4.95 3.17 -14.40
N PRO A 242 -6.22 3.57 -14.16
CA PRO A 242 -6.59 4.32 -12.97
C PRO A 242 -6.42 3.48 -11.69
N SER A 243 -6.09 4.13 -10.56
CA SER A 243 -6.02 3.45 -9.26
C SER A 243 -7.33 2.76 -8.88
N SER A 244 -8.46 3.29 -9.34
CA SER A 244 -9.78 2.72 -9.12
C SER A 244 -10.00 1.39 -9.86
N VAL A 245 -9.40 1.19 -11.02
CA VAL A 245 -9.42 -0.13 -11.69
C VAL A 245 -8.60 -1.13 -10.87
N GLN A 246 -7.46 -0.71 -10.33
CA GLN A 246 -6.66 -1.58 -9.45
C GLN A 246 -7.39 -1.90 -8.14
N TRP A 247 -8.11 -0.94 -7.58
CA TRP A 247 -9.02 -1.18 -6.45
C TRP A 247 -10.05 -2.26 -6.82
N LEU A 248 -10.73 -2.13 -7.96
CA LEU A 248 -11.74 -3.11 -8.37
C LEU A 248 -11.14 -4.51 -8.54
N ILE A 249 -9.97 -4.64 -9.18
CA ILE A 249 -9.25 -5.92 -9.30
C ILE A 249 -9.00 -6.53 -7.91
N ASN A 250 -8.48 -5.73 -6.97
CA ASN A 250 -8.19 -6.20 -5.62
C ASN A 250 -9.47 -6.56 -4.85
N ALA A 251 -10.53 -5.77 -4.98
CA ALA A 251 -11.81 -6.01 -4.34
C ALA A 251 -12.46 -7.29 -4.88
N THR A 252 -12.38 -7.53 -6.19
CA THR A 252 -12.87 -8.77 -6.83
C THR A 252 -12.08 -9.99 -6.39
N ASN A 253 -10.75 -9.91 -6.28
CA ASN A 253 -9.91 -11.00 -5.77
C ASN A 253 -10.14 -11.31 -4.26
N ASN A 254 -10.79 -10.39 -3.54
CA ASN A 254 -11.13 -10.52 -2.13
C ASN A 254 -12.65 -10.58 -1.91
N LEU A 255 -13.44 -11.03 -2.90
CA LEU A 255 -14.88 -11.20 -2.73
C LEU A 255 -15.17 -12.07 -1.51
N GLY A 256 -16.08 -11.59 -0.66
CA GLY A 256 -16.45 -12.27 0.58
C GLY A 256 -15.49 -12.07 1.76
N THR A 257 -14.35 -11.39 1.59
CA THR A 257 -13.46 -10.99 2.69
C THR A 257 -13.44 -9.45 2.86
N PRO A 258 -13.24 -8.93 4.09
CA PRO A 258 -13.15 -7.48 4.30
C PRO A 258 -11.90 -6.90 3.60
N TYR A 259 -12.10 -6.26 2.44
CA TYR A 259 -11.07 -5.49 1.75
C TYR A 259 -11.18 -4.01 2.14
N ASN A 260 -10.25 -3.53 2.98
CA ASN A 260 -10.32 -2.18 3.54
C ASN A 260 -9.56 -1.15 2.67
N ASP A 261 -10.28 -0.48 1.78
CA ASP A 261 -9.84 0.76 1.13
C ASP A 261 -10.83 1.87 1.47
N SER A 262 -10.41 2.83 2.27
CA SER A 262 -11.29 3.92 2.73
C SER A 262 -11.50 5.02 1.68
N SER A 263 -10.85 4.95 0.52
CA SER A 263 -10.98 5.91 -0.58
C SER A 263 -11.99 5.49 -1.66
N HIS A 264 -12.47 4.24 -1.60
CA HIS A 264 -13.43 3.66 -2.53
C HIS A 264 -14.64 3.04 -1.78
N PRO A 265 -15.76 2.76 -2.47
CA PRO A 265 -16.88 2.04 -1.90
C PRO A 265 -16.52 0.59 -1.53
N VAL A 266 -17.38 -0.06 -0.75
CA VAL A 266 -17.28 -1.48 -0.45
C VAL A 266 -18.18 -2.24 -1.43
N LEU A 267 -17.70 -3.34 -2.00
CA LEU A 267 -18.54 -4.20 -2.84
C LEU A 267 -19.67 -4.83 -2.00
N PRO A 268 -20.92 -4.84 -2.50
CA PRO A 268 -22.04 -5.39 -1.76
C PRO A 268 -21.89 -6.91 -1.56
N SER A 269 -22.30 -7.40 -0.38
CA SER A 269 -22.21 -8.81 -0.01
C SER A 269 -23.12 -9.75 -0.80
N GLY A 270 -24.08 -9.22 -1.56
CA GLY A 270 -24.99 -10.01 -2.41
C GLY A 270 -24.36 -10.51 -3.71
N ILE A 271 -23.11 -10.13 -4.00
CA ILE A 271 -22.38 -10.62 -5.18
C ILE A 271 -21.99 -12.07 -4.96
N MET A 272 -22.55 -12.96 -5.79
CA MET A 272 -22.15 -14.37 -5.88
C MET A 272 -20.92 -14.55 -6.78
N ASP A 273 -20.80 -13.72 -7.81
CA ASP A 273 -19.72 -13.81 -8.79
C ASP A 273 -19.50 -12.45 -9.44
N LEU A 274 -18.25 -12.01 -9.53
CA LEU A 274 -17.85 -10.81 -10.24
C LEU A 274 -16.58 -11.11 -11.02
N GLN A 275 -16.65 -10.91 -12.33
CA GLN A 275 -15.56 -11.13 -13.27
C GLN A 275 -15.25 -9.83 -14.00
N LEU A 276 -13.97 -9.60 -14.31
CA LEU A 276 -13.50 -8.43 -15.04
C LEU A 276 -12.97 -8.86 -16.41
N SER A 277 -13.31 -8.11 -17.46
CA SER A 277 -12.89 -8.39 -18.83
C SER A 277 -12.31 -7.16 -19.53
N GLY A 278 -11.44 -7.38 -20.52
CA GLY A 278 -10.83 -6.32 -21.32
C GLY A 278 -9.66 -5.61 -20.63
N ILE A 279 -9.17 -6.15 -19.51
CA ILE A 279 -8.00 -5.62 -18.79
C ILE A 279 -6.83 -6.58 -19.01
N PRO A 280 -5.78 -6.19 -19.75
CA PRO A 280 -4.60 -7.04 -19.89
C PRO A 280 -3.82 -7.06 -18.57
N ASP A 281 -3.92 -8.17 -17.84
CA ASP A 281 -3.12 -8.46 -16.64
C ASP A 281 -2.20 -9.66 -16.91
N GLY A 282 -1.01 -9.66 -16.30
CA GLY A 282 -0.02 -10.72 -16.50
C GLY A 282 -0.50 -12.11 -16.05
N SER A 283 -1.54 -12.16 -15.21
CA SER A 283 -2.24 -13.40 -14.86
C SER A 283 -3.34 -13.74 -15.87
N ALA A 284 -4.12 -12.75 -16.32
CA ALA A 284 -5.20 -12.89 -17.29
C ALA A 284 -4.72 -13.40 -18.66
N SER A 285 -3.57 -12.92 -19.14
CA SER A 285 -2.99 -13.34 -20.43
C SER A 285 -2.52 -14.81 -20.45
N LYS A 286 -2.46 -15.45 -19.28
CA LYS A 286 -2.14 -16.88 -19.16
C LYS A 286 -3.37 -17.78 -19.28
N GLN A 287 -4.58 -17.26 -19.06
CA GLN A 287 -5.83 -18.00 -19.21
C GLN A 287 -6.19 -18.09 -20.70
N LYS A 288 -6.34 -19.30 -21.23
CA LYS A 288 -6.75 -19.52 -22.62
C LYS A 288 -8.12 -20.18 -22.63
N TYR A 289 -9.10 -19.55 -23.27
CA TYR A 289 -10.40 -20.19 -23.51
C TYR A 289 -10.24 -21.39 -24.46
N PRO A 290 -10.88 -22.55 -24.22
CA PRO A 290 -11.80 -22.87 -23.13
C PRO A 290 -11.15 -23.48 -21.87
N ASP A 291 -9.83 -23.63 -21.85
CA ASP A 291 -9.03 -24.12 -20.71
C ASP A 291 -8.88 -23.06 -19.61
N LEU A 292 -9.98 -22.81 -18.91
CA LEU A 292 -10.04 -21.84 -17.82
C LEU A 292 -9.80 -22.51 -16.46
N THR A 293 -8.87 -21.96 -15.69
CA THR A 293 -8.62 -22.34 -14.29
C THR A 293 -9.58 -21.57 -13.37
N PRO A 294 -10.35 -22.24 -12.50
CA PRO A 294 -11.21 -21.56 -11.53
C PRO A 294 -10.43 -20.66 -10.57
N GLY A 295 -11.09 -19.60 -10.09
CA GLY A 295 -10.53 -18.67 -9.08
C GLY A 295 -9.75 -17.48 -9.65
N TYR A 296 -9.68 -17.35 -10.99
CA TYR A 296 -9.18 -16.14 -11.65
C TYR A 296 -10.35 -15.23 -12.00
N HIS A 297 -10.24 -13.96 -11.60
CA HIS A 297 -11.32 -12.99 -11.75
C HIS A 297 -11.09 -11.92 -12.82
N VAL A 298 -9.90 -11.89 -13.43
CA VAL A 298 -9.52 -10.92 -14.46
C VAL A 298 -9.19 -11.66 -15.74
N HIS A 299 -9.82 -11.24 -16.84
CA HIS A 299 -9.77 -11.91 -18.13
C HIS A 299 -9.44 -10.92 -19.24
N GLU A 300 -8.68 -11.38 -20.24
CA GLU A 300 -8.39 -10.55 -21.42
C GLU A 300 -9.61 -10.44 -22.34
N LYS A 301 -10.44 -11.49 -22.40
CA LYS A 301 -11.57 -11.60 -23.35
C LYS A 301 -12.89 -11.87 -22.64
N ASP A 302 -13.97 -11.29 -23.17
CA ASP A 302 -15.33 -11.40 -22.62
C ASP A 302 -15.82 -12.85 -22.51
N GLN A 303 -15.45 -13.70 -23.47
CA GLN A 303 -15.84 -15.11 -23.48
C GLN A 303 -15.37 -15.85 -22.23
N ALA A 304 -14.14 -15.57 -21.75
CA ALA A 304 -13.59 -16.21 -20.57
C ALA A 304 -14.27 -15.73 -19.29
N ALA A 305 -14.49 -14.41 -19.17
CA ALA A 305 -15.19 -13.83 -18.02
C ALA A 305 -16.64 -14.32 -17.89
N VAL A 306 -17.39 -14.31 -18.99
CA VAL A 306 -18.77 -14.81 -19.00
C VAL A 306 -18.81 -16.31 -18.73
N ALA A 307 -17.86 -17.08 -19.25
CA ALA A 307 -17.78 -18.51 -18.98
C ALA A 307 -17.53 -18.82 -17.50
N GLU A 308 -16.58 -18.14 -16.84
CA GLU A 308 -16.39 -18.31 -15.39
C GLU A 308 -17.63 -17.89 -14.59
N ALA A 309 -18.22 -16.73 -14.88
CA ALA A 309 -19.39 -16.24 -14.17
C ALA A 309 -20.58 -17.20 -14.25
N LEU A 310 -20.73 -17.93 -15.36
CA LEU A 310 -21.83 -18.87 -15.59
C LEU A 310 -21.49 -20.32 -15.22
N ARG A 311 -20.21 -20.67 -15.01
CA ARG A 311 -19.72 -22.06 -14.84
C ARG A 311 -20.58 -22.86 -13.87
N SER A 312 -20.75 -22.34 -12.65
CA SER A 312 -21.45 -23.05 -11.58
C SER A 312 -22.95 -23.22 -11.84
N VAL A 313 -23.57 -22.30 -12.59
CA VAL A 313 -24.99 -22.38 -12.92
C VAL A 313 -25.21 -23.38 -14.04
N VAL A 314 -24.46 -23.26 -15.14
CA VAL A 314 -24.59 -24.12 -16.32
C VAL A 314 -24.40 -25.59 -15.98
N GLN A 315 -23.46 -25.93 -15.09
CA GLN A 315 -23.24 -27.29 -14.62
C GLN A 315 -24.47 -27.94 -13.96
N ARG A 316 -25.44 -27.14 -13.52
CA ARG A 316 -26.66 -27.59 -12.82
C ARG A 316 -27.93 -27.45 -13.65
N LEU A 317 -27.89 -26.72 -14.78
CA LEU A 317 -29.07 -26.47 -15.62
C LEU A 317 -29.70 -27.77 -16.16
N PRO A 318 -31.03 -27.82 -16.30
CA PRO A 318 -31.72 -28.88 -17.03
C PRO A 318 -31.28 -28.95 -18.50
N ALA A 319 -31.31 -30.15 -19.10
CA ALA A 319 -30.86 -30.34 -20.48
C ALA A 319 -31.64 -29.48 -21.49
N GLU A 320 -32.96 -29.31 -21.30
CA GLU A 320 -33.80 -28.47 -22.16
C GLU A 320 -33.41 -26.99 -22.11
N GLU A 321 -33.08 -26.47 -20.92
CA GLU A 321 -32.61 -25.09 -20.78
C GLU A 321 -31.24 -24.89 -21.42
N ILE A 322 -30.35 -25.89 -21.32
CA ILE A 322 -29.05 -25.87 -22.02
C ILE A 322 -29.28 -25.85 -23.54
N ARG A 323 -30.18 -26.69 -24.07
CA ARG A 323 -30.52 -26.71 -25.51
C ARG A 323 -31.02 -25.34 -25.97
N ARG A 324 -31.96 -24.76 -25.22
CA ARG A 324 -32.51 -23.44 -25.51
C ARG A 324 -31.46 -22.34 -25.47
N ALA A 325 -30.59 -22.35 -24.45
CA ALA A 325 -29.50 -21.39 -24.33
C ALA A 325 -28.49 -21.51 -25.47
N ILE A 326 -28.23 -22.72 -25.99
CA ILE A 326 -27.35 -22.94 -27.15
C ILE A 326 -27.98 -22.39 -28.45
N SER A 327 -29.29 -22.53 -28.63
CA SER A 327 -29.98 -22.11 -29.87
C SER A 327 -30.37 -20.64 -29.90
N GLU A 328 -30.86 -20.10 -28.79
CA GLU A 328 -31.48 -18.77 -28.69
C GLU A 328 -30.70 -17.79 -27.81
N GLY A 329 -29.71 -18.27 -27.05
CA GLY A 329 -29.01 -17.45 -26.07
C GLY A 329 -28.10 -16.39 -26.67
N HIS A 330 -27.73 -15.41 -25.84
CA HIS A 330 -26.74 -14.39 -26.17
C HIS A 330 -25.42 -15.01 -26.67
N SER A 331 -24.73 -14.35 -27.60
CA SER A 331 -23.51 -14.89 -28.25
C SER A 331 -22.42 -15.30 -27.26
N LEU A 332 -22.26 -14.57 -26.14
CA LEU A 332 -21.32 -14.90 -25.05
C LEU A 332 -21.79 -16.03 -24.13
N VAL A 333 -23.09 -16.36 -24.13
CA VAL A 333 -23.71 -17.38 -23.26
C VAL A 333 -23.71 -18.76 -23.94
N ARG A 334 -23.84 -18.80 -25.27
CA ARG A 334 -23.89 -20.06 -26.02
C ARG A 334 -22.64 -20.93 -25.80
N PRO A 335 -21.39 -20.42 -25.93
CA PRO A 335 -20.19 -21.22 -25.71
C PRO A 335 -20.08 -21.86 -24.31
N PRO A 336 -20.24 -21.14 -23.18
CA PRO A 336 -20.16 -21.77 -21.86
C PRO A 336 -21.27 -22.79 -21.60
N CYS A 337 -22.46 -22.61 -22.17
CA CYS A 337 -23.53 -23.60 -22.14
C CYS A 337 -23.11 -24.92 -22.83
N VAL A 338 -22.42 -24.85 -23.96
CA VAL A 338 -21.83 -26.03 -24.62
C VAL A 338 -20.70 -26.61 -23.75
N LEU A 339 -19.77 -25.77 -23.32
CA LEU A 339 -18.54 -26.18 -22.63
C LEU A 339 -18.84 -26.92 -21.31
N PHE A 340 -19.70 -26.35 -20.45
CA PHE A 340 -19.98 -26.90 -19.13
C PHE A 340 -21.25 -27.74 -19.06
N GLY A 341 -22.18 -27.56 -20.01
CA GLY A 341 -23.47 -28.25 -20.05
C GLY A 341 -23.55 -29.39 -21.07
N GLY A 342 -22.63 -29.46 -22.04
CA GLY A 342 -22.74 -30.38 -23.18
C GLY A 342 -22.81 -31.87 -22.80
N SER A 343 -22.18 -32.29 -21.70
CA SER A 343 -22.26 -33.67 -21.20
C SER A 343 -23.66 -34.07 -20.71
N ARG A 344 -24.51 -33.10 -20.38
CA ARG A 344 -25.88 -33.30 -19.88
C ARG A 344 -26.92 -33.35 -21.00
N LEU A 345 -26.53 -33.02 -22.24
CA LEU A 345 -27.44 -33.02 -23.39
C LEU A 345 -27.86 -34.42 -23.83
N GLY A 346 -26.98 -35.42 -23.63
CA GLY A 346 -27.21 -36.79 -24.12
C GLY A 346 -27.24 -36.91 -25.65
N ASP A 347 -26.66 -35.93 -26.36
CA ASP A 347 -26.75 -35.79 -27.81
C ASP A 347 -25.39 -35.40 -28.40
N PRO A 348 -24.46 -36.37 -28.54
CA PRO A 348 -23.13 -36.12 -29.07
C PRO A 348 -23.16 -35.67 -30.54
N LYS A 349 -24.20 -36.01 -31.30
CA LYS A 349 -24.34 -35.62 -32.71
C LYS A 349 -24.53 -34.12 -32.86
N LEU A 350 -25.31 -33.49 -31.97
CA LEU A 350 -25.42 -32.04 -31.91
C LEU A 350 -24.05 -31.40 -31.63
N LEU A 351 -23.29 -31.92 -30.66
CA LEU A 351 -21.96 -31.41 -30.32
C LEU A 351 -20.97 -31.57 -31.48
N MET A 352 -20.97 -32.72 -32.16
CA MET A 352 -20.16 -32.94 -33.36
C MET A 352 -20.48 -31.93 -34.46
N LYS A 353 -21.76 -31.60 -34.68
CA LYS A 353 -22.14 -30.54 -35.63
C LYS A 353 -21.60 -29.17 -35.22
N LEU A 354 -21.58 -28.87 -33.92
CA LEU A 354 -21.08 -27.59 -33.40
C LEU A 354 -19.56 -27.44 -33.49
N THR A 355 -18.79 -28.51 -33.75
CA THR A 355 -17.35 -28.38 -34.00
C THR A 355 -17.03 -27.66 -35.31
N ASP A 356 -18.02 -27.50 -36.20
CA ASP A 356 -17.92 -26.78 -37.47
C ASP A 356 -18.65 -25.42 -37.45
N ASP A 357 -19.09 -24.94 -36.28
CA ASP A 357 -19.77 -23.64 -36.15
C ASP A 357 -18.87 -22.48 -36.65
N SER A 358 -19.46 -21.43 -37.19
CA SER A 358 -18.72 -20.23 -37.60
C SER A 358 -18.00 -19.53 -36.44
N ASP A 359 -18.55 -19.58 -35.23
CA ASP A 359 -17.96 -19.01 -34.02
C ASP A 359 -16.89 -19.95 -33.44
N GLN A 360 -15.65 -19.44 -33.32
CA GLN A 360 -14.53 -20.19 -32.75
C GLN A 360 -14.79 -20.64 -31.32
N ALA A 361 -15.43 -19.81 -30.49
CA ALA A 361 -15.71 -20.16 -29.10
C ALA A 361 -16.67 -21.35 -29.03
N MET A 362 -17.67 -21.39 -29.91
CA MET A 362 -18.59 -22.52 -30.05
C MET A 362 -17.87 -23.80 -30.48
N ARG A 363 -17.02 -23.73 -31.51
CA ARG A 363 -16.23 -24.88 -31.98
C ARG A 363 -15.40 -25.50 -30.87
N LEU A 364 -14.58 -24.68 -30.20
CA LEU A 364 -13.70 -25.15 -29.13
C LEU A 364 -14.48 -25.70 -27.94
N SER A 365 -15.59 -25.05 -27.57
CA SER A 365 -16.47 -25.54 -26.49
C SER A 365 -17.08 -26.89 -26.82
N ALA A 366 -17.50 -27.10 -28.07
CA ALA A 366 -18.06 -28.35 -28.53
C ALA A 366 -17.01 -29.48 -28.51
N ILE A 367 -15.80 -29.21 -28.99
CA ILE A 367 -14.67 -30.15 -28.94
C ILE A 367 -14.42 -30.60 -27.50
N HIS A 368 -14.31 -29.65 -26.56
CA HIS A 368 -14.12 -29.95 -25.14
C HIS A 368 -15.28 -30.76 -24.55
N ALA A 369 -16.53 -30.42 -24.89
CA ALA A 369 -17.70 -31.14 -24.40
C ALA A 369 -17.75 -32.61 -24.88
N LEU A 370 -17.24 -32.90 -26.09
CA LEU A 370 -17.20 -34.26 -26.65
C LEU A 370 -16.35 -35.23 -25.83
N ARG A 371 -15.41 -34.74 -24.99
CA ARG A 371 -14.57 -35.60 -24.13
C ARG A 371 -15.37 -36.51 -23.18
N HIS A 372 -16.62 -36.13 -22.89
CA HIS A 372 -17.51 -36.85 -21.98
C HIS A 372 -18.27 -38.02 -22.65
N TYR A 373 -18.09 -38.19 -23.95
CA TYR A 373 -18.72 -39.22 -24.78
C TYR A 373 -17.68 -40.27 -25.22
N GLY A 374 -18.12 -41.52 -25.32
CA GLY A 374 -17.25 -42.70 -25.47
C GLY A 374 -17.57 -43.57 -26.68
N GLU A 375 -18.54 -43.14 -27.48
CA GLU A 375 -18.95 -43.75 -28.74
C GLU A 375 -17.82 -43.67 -29.76
N ASP A 376 -17.64 -44.73 -30.56
CA ASP A 376 -16.54 -44.82 -31.54
C ASP A 376 -16.61 -43.67 -32.56
N GLU A 377 -17.81 -43.29 -33.01
CA GLU A 377 -18.04 -42.16 -33.91
C GLU A 377 -17.48 -40.84 -33.34
N VAL A 378 -17.65 -40.59 -32.04
CA VAL A 378 -17.19 -39.36 -31.38
C VAL A 378 -15.67 -39.35 -31.23
N ILE A 379 -15.09 -40.48 -30.81
CA ILE A 379 -13.63 -40.59 -30.64
C ILE A 379 -12.94 -40.44 -31.99
N GLU A 380 -13.45 -41.07 -33.06
CA GLU A 380 -12.91 -40.90 -34.41
C GLU A 380 -13.02 -39.46 -34.91
N HIS A 381 -14.13 -38.77 -34.61
CA HIS A 381 -14.26 -37.35 -34.92
C HIS A 381 -13.19 -36.50 -34.23
N LEU A 382 -12.94 -36.73 -32.93
CA LEU A 382 -11.88 -36.05 -32.20
C LEU A 382 -10.48 -36.39 -32.77
N VAL A 383 -10.22 -37.62 -33.18
CA VAL A 383 -8.97 -38.02 -33.83
C VAL A 383 -8.76 -37.30 -35.17
N GLN A 384 -9.83 -37.09 -35.95
CA GLN A 384 -9.76 -36.31 -37.19
C GLN A 384 -9.45 -34.83 -36.90
N LEU A 385 -10.10 -34.25 -35.89
CA LEU A 385 -9.86 -32.87 -35.47
C LEU A 385 -8.45 -32.66 -34.91
N ALA A 386 -7.89 -33.66 -34.20
CA ALA A 386 -6.50 -33.64 -33.72
C ALA A 386 -5.46 -33.61 -34.85
N LYS A 387 -5.84 -33.96 -36.08
CA LYS A 387 -5.00 -33.89 -37.29
C LYS A 387 -5.25 -32.62 -38.11
N SER A 388 -6.08 -31.70 -37.63
CA SER A 388 -6.41 -30.45 -38.31
C SER A 388 -5.16 -29.59 -38.52
N ALA A 389 -5.11 -28.86 -39.63
CA ALA A 389 -4.10 -27.82 -39.84
C ALA A 389 -4.32 -26.59 -38.95
N ASN A 390 -5.51 -26.44 -38.36
CA ASN A 390 -5.80 -25.40 -37.39
C ASN A 390 -5.32 -25.85 -36.01
N GLN A 391 -4.27 -25.20 -35.52
CA GLN A 391 -3.61 -25.52 -34.25
C GLN A 391 -4.57 -25.50 -33.06
N ASP A 392 -5.47 -24.51 -32.96
CA ASP A 392 -6.40 -24.39 -31.83
C ASP A 392 -7.37 -25.58 -31.78
N ILE A 393 -7.82 -26.05 -32.94
CA ILE A 393 -8.70 -27.22 -33.09
C ILE A 393 -7.93 -28.50 -32.75
N ALA A 394 -6.71 -28.64 -33.27
CA ALA A 394 -5.86 -29.80 -33.03
C ALA A 394 -5.55 -29.96 -31.53
N THR A 395 -5.10 -28.87 -30.88
CA THR A 395 -4.80 -28.85 -29.45
C THR A 395 -6.04 -29.17 -28.62
N ALA A 396 -7.18 -28.53 -28.87
CA ALA A 396 -8.43 -28.79 -28.15
C ALA A 396 -8.90 -30.24 -28.29
N ALA A 397 -8.72 -30.84 -29.47
CA ALA A 397 -9.08 -32.23 -29.71
C ALA A 397 -8.12 -33.21 -29.00
N LEU A 398 -6.81 -32.94 -29.01
CA LEU A 398 -5.83 -33.69 -28.23
C LEU A 398 -6.14 -33.62 -26.73
N ASP A 399 -6.48 -32.44 -26.20
CA ASP A 399 -6.87 -32.25 -24.79
C ASP A 399 -8.15 -33.01 -24.46
N SER A 400 -9.11 -33.01 -25.37
CA SER A 400 -10.36 -33.75 -25.23
C SER A 400 -10.14 -35.26 -25.19
N LEU A 401 -9.26 -35.79 -26.05
CA LEU A 401 -8.85 -37.19 -26.01
C LEU A 401 -8.08 -37.53 -24.71
N ALA A 402 -7.16 -36.67 -24.28
CA ALA A 402 -6.28 -36.88 -23.13
C ALA A 402 -7.03 -36.89 -21.79
N GLY A 403 -7.98 -35.96 -21.60
CA GLY A 403 -8.81 -35.93 -20.38
C GLY A 403 -10.18 -36.57 -20.54
N SER A 404 -10.41 -37.34 -21.61
CA SER A 404 -11.54 -38.26 -21.67
C SER A 404 -11.46 -39.28 -20.51
N ARG A 405 -12.60 -39.84 -20.11
CA ARG A 405 -12.65 -40.94 -19.12
C ARG A 405 -12.61 -42.32 -19.77
N TYR A 406 -12.69 -42.41 -21.10
CA TYR A 406 -12.79 -43.68 -21.82
C TYR A 406 -11.42 -44.13 -22.32
N ALA A 407 -11.02 -45.36 -21.97
CA ALA A 407 -9.72 -45.91 -22.35
C ALA A 407 -9.45 -45.90 -23.86
N LYS A 408 -10.50 -46.11 -24.68
CA LYS A 408 -10.42 -46.05 -26.14
C LYS A 408 -9.84 -44.72 -26.65
N ALA A 409 -10.23 -43.59 -26.06
CA ALA A 409 -9.73 -42.28 -26.46
C ALA A 409 -8.22 -42.15 -26.19
N HIS A 410 -7.75 -42.71 -25.07
CA HIS A 410 -6.33 -42.73 -24.74
C HIS A 410 -5.51 -43.64 -25.66
N PHE A 411 -6.05 -44.79 -26.08
CA PHE A 411 -5.39 -45.64 -27.07
C PHE A 411 -5.23 -44.93 -28.41
N ARG A 412 -6.28 -44.25 -28.91
CA ARG A 412 -6.17 -43.46 -30.14
C ARG A 412 -5.20 -42.30 -30.01
N LEU A 413 -5.09 -41.68 -28.83
CA LEU A 413 -4.09 -40.65 -28.55
C LEU A 413 -2.64 -41.21 -28.60
N LEU A 414 -2.41 -42.43 -28.11
CA LEU A 414 -1.11 -43.09 -28.21
C LEU A 414 -0.75 -43.43 -29.66
N GLU A 415 -1.71 -43.88 -30.46
CA GLU A 415 -1.51 -44.10 -31.90
C GLU A 415 -1.15 -42.80 -32.64
N LEU A 416 -1.74 -41.67 -32.25
CA LEU A 416 -1.38 -40.34 -32.77
C LEU A 416 0.05 -39.94 -32.39
N LEU A 417 0.50 -40.27 -31.19
CA LEU A 417 1.87 -40.04 -30.74
C LEU A 417 2.86 -40.90 -31.52
N GLU A 418 2.55 -42.19 -31.72
CA GLU A 418 3.40 -43.14 -32.44
C GLU A 418 3.57 -42.78 -33.92
N ALA A 419 2.46 -42.50 -34.62
CA ALA A 419 2.47 -42.19 -36.05
C ALA A 419 2.82 -40.71 -36.37
N GLY A 420 3.02 -39.89 -35.35
CA GLY A 420 3.18 -38.45 -35.48
C GLY A 420 4.54 -38.00 -36.05
N THR A 421 4.56 -36.79 -36.58
CA THR A 421 5.83 -36.06 -36.85
C THR A 421 6.41 -35.51 -35.57
N ALA A 422 7.67 -35.09 -35.57
CA ALA A 422 8.28 -34.43 -34.40
C ALA A 422 7.44 -33.24 -33.90
N ALA A 423 6.79 -32.47 -34.79
CA ALA A 423 5.92 -31.36 -34.38
C ALA A 423 4.67 -31.85 -33.63
N SER A 424 3.92 -32.80 -34.20
CA SER A 424 2.70 -33.33 -33.57
C SER A 424 2.98 -34.16 -32.32
N GLN A 425 4.13 -34.84 -32.27
CA GLN A 425 4.60 -35.54 -31.07
C GLN A 425 4.85 -34.58 -29.91
N ARG A 426 5.50 -33.42 -30.16
CA ARG A 426 5.69 -32.38 -29.13
C ARG A 426 4.37 -31.88 -28.59
N GLU A 427 3.42 -31.56 -29.47
CA GLU A 427 2.10 -31.07 -29.07
C GLU A 427 1.32 -32.12 -28.26
N THR A 428 1.38 -33.38 -28.69
CA THR A 428 0.77 -34.49 -27.96
C THR A 428 1.41 -34.63 -26.58
N MET A 429 2.73 -34.60 -26.47
CA MET A 429 3.46 -34.68 -25.20
C MET A 429 3.18 -33.50 -24.24
N GLN A 430 3.06 -32.27 -24.77
CA GLN A 430 2.59 -31.12 -23.99
C GLN A 430 1.19 -31.35 -23.42
N THR A 431 0.32 -32.00 -24.19
CA THR A 431 -1.02 -32.39 -23.77
C THR A 431 -1.00 -33.50 -22.73
N LEU A 432 -0.17 -34.54 -22.91
CA LEU A 432 0.02 -35.60 -21.90
C LEU A 432 0.53 -35.04 -20.57
N SER A 433 1.45 -34.08 -20.62
CA SER A 433 2.00 -33.41 -19.42
C SER A 433 0.94 -32.67 -18.61
N ARG A 434 -0.10 -32.14 -19.26
CA ARG A 434 -1.24 -31.47 -18.60
C ARG A 434 -2.24 -32.44 -17.99
N HIS A 435 -2.23 -33.71 -18.42
CA HIS A 435 -3.18 -34.73 -18.02
C HIS A 435 -2.51 -36.03 -17.53
N PRO A 436 -1.49 -35.98 -16.65
CA PRO A 436 -0.59 -37.10 -16.41
C PRO A 436 -1.30 -38.41 -16.05
N ARG A 437 -1.01 -39.48 -16.81
CA ARG A 437 -1.56 -40.83 -16.59
C ARG A 437 -0.46 -41.89 -16.75
N PRO A 438 -0.33 -42.85 -15.81
CA PRO A 438 0.70 -43.89 -15.89
C PRO A 438 0.66 -44.73 -17.17
N LEU A 439 -0.51 -44.91 -17.80
CA LEU A 439 -0.64 -45.75 -18.99
C LEU A 439 0.16 -45.23 -20.21
N TRP A 440 0.59 -43.97 -20.20
CA TRP A 440 1.41 -43.38 -21.26
C TRP A 440 2.92 -43.52 -21.02
N SER A 441 3.33 -43.98 -19.84
CA SER A 441 4.73 -43.92 -19.39
C SER A 441 5.68 -44.68 -20.31
N GLU A 442 5.32 -45.92 -20.70
CA GLU A 442 6.16 -46.79 -21.53
C GLU A 442 6.43 -46.17 -22.91
N MET A 443 5.38 -45.73 -23.61
CA MET A 443 5.52 -45.11 -24.93
C MET A 443 6.37 -43.84 -24.90
N VAL A 444 6.18 -42.99 -23.89
CA VAL A 444 6.98 -41.76 -23.74
C VAL A 444 8.43 -42.11 -23.36
N TYR A 445 8.65 -43.18 -22.60
CA TYR A 445 9.98 -43.68 -22.25
C TYR A 445 10.74 -44.21 -23.48
N ASP A 446 10.08 -44.95 -24.36
CA ASP A 446 10.66 -45.40 -25.63
C ASP A 446 11.13 -44.20 -26.48
N ILE A 447 10.32 -43.13 -26.55
CA ILE A 447 10.68 -41.89 -27.26
C ILE A 447 11.86 -41.17 -26.58
N ALA A 448 11.91 -41.17 -25.24
CA ALA A 448 12.99 -40.52 -24.48
C ALA A 448 14.34 -41.24 -24.63
N THR A 449 14.30 -42.57 -24.77
CA THR A 449 15.50 -43.43 -24.90
C THR A 449 15.97 -43.61 -26.34
N ASP A 450 15.11 -43.43 -27.35
CA ASP A 450 15.51 -43.44 -28.75
C ASP A 450 16.46 -42.29 -29.08
N GLN A 451 17.73 -42.60 -29.31
CA GLN A 451 18.79 -41.65 -29.66
C GLN A 451 18.55 -40.92 -31.00
N ARG A 452 17.65 -41.40 -31.86
CA ARG A 452 17.31 -40.78 -33.15
C ARG A 452 16.14 -39.80 -33.03
N SER A 453 15.39 -39.86 -31.93
CA SER A 453 14.22 -39.01 -31.72
C SER A 453 14.63 -37.54 -31.60
N GLU A 454 13.96 -36.66 -32.35
CA GLU A 454 14.16 -35.21 -32.28
C GLU A 454 13.44 -34.56 -31.08
N VAL A 455 12.65 -35.34 -30.35
CA VAL A 455 11.72 -34.86 -29.30
C VAL A 455 12.04 -35.45 -27.93
N ARG A 456 13.22 -36.03 -27.75
CA ARG A 456 13.67 -36.66 -26.50
C ARG A 456 13.56 -35.73 -25.29
N GLY A 457 13.95 -34.47 -25.45
CA GLY A 457 13.86 -33.49 -24.37
C GLY A 457 12.42 -33.24 -23.92
N ASP A 458 11.47 -33.22 -24.86
CA ASP A 458 10.04 -33.08 -24.57
C ASP A 458 9.47 -34.35 -23.91
N ALA A 459 9.95 -35.52 -24.33
CA ALA A 459 9.60 -36.80 -23.72
C ALA A 459 10.08 -36.88 -22.26
N ILE A 460 11.33 -36.48 -21.96
CA ILE A 460 11.85 -36.43 -20.59
C ILE A 460 11.01 -35.50 -19.71
N ARG A 461 10.67 -34.29 -20.19
CA ARG A 461 9.78 -33.37 -19.47
C ARG A 461 8.40 -33.97 -19.20
N THR A 462 7.88 -34.70 -20.18
CA THR A 462 6.59 -35.39 -20.05
C THR A 462 6.67 -36.50 -19.02
N LEU A 463 7.73 -37.32 -19.02
CA LEU A 463 7.97 -38.35 -18.00
C LEU A 463 8.13 -37.75 -16.60
N ALA A 464 8.74 -36.57 -16.47
CA ALA A 464 8.86 -35.89 -15.18
C ALA A 464 7.48 -35.52 -14.56
N ARG A 465 6.40 -35.50 -15.35
CA ARG A 465 5.02 -35.29 -14.88
C ARG A 465 4.21 -36.57 -14.83
N VAL A 466 4.37 -37.46 -15.81
CA VAL A 466 3.65 -38.73 -15.93
C VAL A 466 4.16 -39.80 -14.96
N GLY A 467 5.47 -39.80 -14.71
CA GLY A 467 6.20 -40.83 -13.96
C GLY A 467 6.59 -42.04 -14.82
N HIS A 468 7.75 -42.63 -14.52
CA HIS A 468 8.20 -43.91 -15.08
C HIS A 468 9.16 -44.60 -14.09
N PRO A 469 9.13 -45.94 -13.92
CA PRO A 469 9.99 -46.64 -12.96
C PRO A 469 11.50 -46.45 -13.19
N GLN A 470 11.91 -46.26 -14.45
CA GLN A 470 13.32 -46.06 -14.85
C GLN A 470 13.68 -44.59 -15.11
N LEU A 471 12.80 -43.65 -14.71
CA LEU A 471 13.02 -42.23 -15.00
C LEU A 471 14.30 -41.70 -14.35
N ASP A 472 14.54 -42.08 -13.10
CA ASP A 472 15.67 -41.56 -12.33
C ASP A 472 17.01 -42.05 -12.92
N GLU A 473 17.09 -43.32 -13.34
CA GLU A 473 18.25 -43.89 -14.06
C GLU A 473 18.50 -43.14 -15.38
N LEU A 474 17.45 -42.91 -16.16
CA LEU A 474 17.52 -42.18 -17.42
C LEU A 474 17.97 -40.72 -17.20
N MET A 475 17.42 -40.05 -16.19
CA MET A 475 17.80 -38.67 -15.85
C MET A 475 19.27 -38.59 -15.45
N GLU A 476 19.79 -39.49 -14.60
CA GLU A 476 21.21 -39.48 -14.22
C GLU A 476 22.13 -39.72 -15.43
N GLU A 477 21.79 -40.69 -16.29
CA GLU A 477 22.55 -40.98 -17.51
C GLU A 477 22.62 -39.74 -18.42
N VAL A 478 21.47 -39.10 -18.67
CA VAL A 478 21.38 -37.93 -19.56
C VAL A 478 22.07 -36.70 -18.95
N LEU A 479 21.92 -36.47 -17.64
CA LEU A 479 22.49 -35.31 -16.95
C LEU A 479 24.02 -35.29 -17.03
N PHE A 480 24.66 -36.45 -16.87
CA PHE A 480 26.12 -36.57 -16.94
C PHE A 480 26.65 -37.08 -18.28
N GLY A 481 25.75 -37.27 -19.26
CA GLY A 481 26.04 -37.72 -20.61
C GLY A 481 26.79 -36.69 -21.47
N ARG A 482 26.91 -37.01 -22.77
CA ARG A 482 27.63 -36.16 -23.75
C ARG A 482 26.79 -35.00 -24.27
N ASP A 483 25.47 -35.13 -24.26
CA ASP A 483 24.56 -34.10 -24.76
C ASP A 483 24.30 -33.05 -23.68
N VAL A 484 25.06 -31.96 -23.74
CA VAL A 484 24.95 -30.84 -22.80
C VAL A 484 23.57 -30.17 -22.87
N SER A 485 22.91 -30.19 -24.04
CA SER A 485 21.60 -29.56 -24.20
C SER A 485 20.50 -30.34 -23.47
N LEU A 486 20.50 -31.67 -23.62
CA LEU A 486 19.60 -32.55 -22.87
C LEU A 486 19.91 -32.55 -21.37
N GLY A 487 21.20 -32.55 -20.99
CA GLY A 487 21.61 -32.45 -19.59
C GLY A 487 21.07 -31.20 -18.90
N ARG A 488 20.99 -30.05 -19.61
CA ARG A 488 20.37 -28.83 -19.07
C ARG A 488 18.85 -28.97 -18.87
N ILE A 489 18.16 -29.68 -19.76
CA ILE A 489 16.73 -29.95 -19.61
C ILE A 489 16.50 -30.80 -18.36
N VAL A 490 17.27 -31.87 -18.20
CA VAL A 490 17.19 -32.74 -17.01
C VAL A 490 17.50 -31.96 -15.74
N PHE A 491 18.55 -31.13 -15.73
CA PHE A 491 18.89 -30.30 -14.59
C PHE A 491 17.73 -29.38 -14.16
N ALA A 492 17.04 -28.76 -15.12
CA ALA A 492 15.89 -27.91 -14.85
C ALA A 492 14.72 -28.69 -14.22
N GLU A 493 14.45 -29.91 -14.69
CA GLU A 493 13.43 -30.77 -14.09
C GLU A 493 13.82 -31.20 -12.67
N LEU A 494 15.07 -31.61 -12.43
CA LEU A 494 15.57 -31.99 -11.10
C LEU A 494 15.51 -30.80 -10.12
N ALA A 495 15.87 -29.60 -10.56
CA ALA A 495 15.81 -28.38 -9.74
C ALA A 495 14.38 -27.91 -9.39
N SER A 496 13.36 -28.57 -9.95
CA SER A 496 11.95 -28.35 -9.64
C SER A 496 11.33 -29.45 -8.78
N ARG A 497 12.07 -30.51 -8.46
CA ARG A 497 11.63 -31.63 -7.63
C ARG A 497 12.04 -31.43 -6.17
N ASP A 498 11.09 -31.62 -5.26
CA ASP A 498 11.30 -31.50 -3.80
C ASP A 498 11.66 -32.87 -3.18
N ASP A 499 12.61 -33.60 -3.79
CA ASP A 499 13.05 -34.91 -3.28
C ASP A 499 14.58 -35.00 -3.08
N PRO A 500 15.07 -35.72 -2.04
CA PRO A 500 16.50 -35.74 -1.71
C PRO A 500 17.42 -36.30 -2.80
N TRP A 501 16.91 -37.22 -3.63
CA TRP A 501 17.69 -37.80 -4.72
C TRP A 501 17.93 -36.78 -5.83
N ALA A 502 16.88 -36.06 -6.24
CA ALA A 502 16.98 -35.02 -7.24
C ALA A 502 17.86 -33.85 -6.76
N GLU A 503 17.73 -33.46 -5.48
CA GLU A 503 18.56 -32.43 -4.87
C GLU A 503 20.06 -32.81 -4.91
N GLU A 504 20.44 -34.01 -4.46
CA GLU A 504 21.83 -34.47 -4.48
C GLU A 504 22.41 -34.48 -5.91
N LEU A 505 21.60 -34.88 -6.90
CA LEU A 505 22.04 -34.94 -8.28
C LEU A 505 22.24 -33.53 -8.87
N ALA A 506 21.33 -32.60 -8.56
CA ALA A 506 21.46 -31.20 -8.92
C ALA A 506 22.69 -30.55 -8.25
N ILE A 507 22.99 -30.88 -6.99
CA ILE A 507 24.19 -30.44 -6.28
C ILE A 507 25.45 -30.96 -6.99
N ARG A 508 25.53 -32.27 -7.27
CA ARG A 508 26.68 -32.89 -7.98
C ARG A 508 26.92 -32.24 -9.34
N TYR A 509 25.86 -31.99 -10.11
CA TYR A 509 25.96 -31.33 -11.41
C TYR A 509 26.44 -29.89 -11.28
N THR A 510 25.89 -29.14 -10.33
CA THR A 510 26.30 -27.76 -10.03
C THR A 510 27.77 -27.69 -9.60
N LEU A 511 28.22 -28.59 -8.70
CA LEU A 511 29.62 -28.68 -8.29
C LEU A 511 30.56 -28.93 -9.47
N LYS A 512 30.19 -29.84 -10.39
CA LYS A 512 30.96 -30.13 -11.61
C LYS A 512 31.07 -28.89 -12.51
N HIS A 513 30.00 -28.09 -12.63
CA HIS A 513 30.00 -26.84 -13.39
C HIS A 513 30.90 -25.77 -12.75
N LEU A 514 30.81 -25.59 -11.43
CA LEU A 514 31.57 -24.59 -10.66
C LEU A 514 33.09 -24.78 -10.74
N GLN A 515 33.58 -25.97 -11.09
CA GLN A 515 35.01 -26.17 -11.35
C GLN A 515 35.55 -25.33 -12.52
N LYS A 516 34.67 -24.92 -13.45
CA LYS A 516 35.05 -24.24 -14.70
C LYS A 516 34.43 -22.86 -14.87
N GLN A 517 33.19 -22.67 -14.44
CA GLN A 517 32.41 -21.48 -14.74
C GLN A 517 31.54 -21.04 -13.54
N PRO A 518 31.23 -19.74 -13.41
CA PRO A 518 30.25 -19.26 -12.44
C PRO A 518 28.84 -19.84 -12.69
N PRO A 519 27.99 -19.88 -11.65
CA PRO A 519 26.68 -20.56 -11.71
C PRO A 519 25.68 -19.84 -12.64
N THR A 520 24.88 -20.61 -13.37
CA THR A 520 23.69 -20.13 -14.11
C THR A 520 22.54 -19.82 -13.15
N SER A 521 21.49 -19.12 -13.60
CA SER A 521 20.31 -18.79 -12.78
C SER A 521 19.74 -19.99 -12.02
N ASP A 522 19.59 -21.14 -12.69
CA ASP A 522 19.02 -22.34 -12.09
C ASP A 522 19.95 -22.94 -11.03
N MET A 523 21.28 -22.87 -11.25
CA MET A 523 22.26 -23.32 -10.26
C MET A 523 22.30 -22.40 -9.04
N GLN A 524 22.05 -21.10 -9.21
CA GLN A 524 21.98 -20.15 -8.10
C GLN A 524 20.85 -20.51 -7.14
N LYS A 525 19.69 -20.91 -7.69
CA LYS A 525 18.56 -21.43 -6.92
C LYS A 525 18.98 -22.62 -6.06
N ILE A 526 19.62 -23.63 -6.67
CA ILE A 526 20.13 -24.82 -5.96
C ILE A 526 21.09 -24.45 -4.83
N ILE A 527 22.05 -23.56 -5.09
CA ILE A 527 23.03 -23.13 -4.07
C ILE A 527 22.32 -22.48 -2.87
N HIS A 528 21.31 -21.65 -3.11
CA HIS A 528 20.61 -20.91 -2.06
C HIS A 528 19.61 -21.76 -1.26
N GLU A 529 18.93 -22.69 -1.92
CA GLU A 529 17.92 -23.55 -1.30
C GLU A 529 18.57 -24.66 -0.47
N SER A 530 19.54 -25.38 -1.04
CA SER A 530 20.23 -26.48 -0.34
C SER A 530 21.19 -26.00 0.77
N ARG A 531 21.77 -24.81 0.59
CA ARG A 531 22.84 -24.25 1.43
C ARG A 531 23.99 -25.24 1.68
N ASP A 532 24.28 -26.10 0.71
CA ASP A 532 25.26 -27.16 0.87
C ASP A 532 26.69 -26.59 0.98
N PRO A 533 27.44 -26.89 2.05
CA PRO A 533 28.78 -26.34 2.26
C PRO A 533 29.81 -26.79 1.21
N ARG A 534 29.54 -27.86 0.44
CA ARG A 534 30.41 -28.33 -0.65
C ARG A 534 30.57 -27.28 -1.75
N PHE A 535 29.64 -26.31 -1.86
CA PHE A 535 29.76 -25.21 -2.83
C PHE A 535 30.78 -24.14 -2.45
N ILE A 536 31.15 -24.01 -1.16
CA ILE A 536 31.99 -22.93 -0.67
C ILE A 536 33.38 -22.95 -1.34
N GLU A 537 34.06 -24.09 -1.31
CA GLU A 537 35.42 -24.21 -1.87
C GLU A 537 35.48 -23.96 -3.39
N PRO A 538 34.60 -24.55 -4.24
CA PRO A 538 34.53 -24.19 -5.65
C PRO A 538 34.27 -22.69 -5.90
N LEU A 539 33.40 -22.06 -5.10
CA LEU A 539 33.13 -20.63 -5.21
C LEU A 539 34.34 -19.78 -4.78
N HIS A 540 35.08 -20.18 -3.76
CA HIS A 540 36.36 -19.55 -3.37
C HIS A 540 37.40 -19.64 -4.50
N GLN A 541 37.54 -20.81 -5.12
CA GLN A 541 38.46 -21.01 -6.24
C GLN A 541 38.09 -20.14 -7.44
N LEU A 542 36.80 -20.05 -7.77
CA LEU A 542 36.31 -19.14 -8.83
C LEU A 542 36.56 -17.67 -8.46
N PHE A 543 36.32 -17.29 -7.21
CA PHE A 543 36.57 -15.93 -6.72
C PHE A 543 38.04 -15.54 -6.91
N ASN A 544 38.97 -16.44 -6.59
CA ASN A 544 40.41 -16.20 -6.73
C ASN A 544 40.88 -16.18 -8.20
N LYS A 545 40.22 -16.91 -9.10
CA LYS A 545 40.56 -16.93 -10.54
C LYS A 545 40.03 -15.71 -11.30
N GLN A 546 38.92 -15.14 -10.86
CA GLN A 546 38.26 -14.03 -11.56
C GLN A 546 38.92 -12.67 -11.25
N LYS A 547 38.83 -11.75 -12.22
CA LYS A 547 39.39 -10.39 -12.08
C LYS A 547 38.51 -9.55 -11.14
N PRO A 548 39.10 -8.59 -10.40
CA PRO A 548 38.34 -7.56 -9.71
C PRO A 548 37.32 -6.86 -10.62
N GLY A 549 36.11 -6.64 -10.09
CA GLY A 549 34.95 -6.12 -10.81
C GLY A 549 34.02 -7.19 -11.39
N SER A 550 34.44 -8.45 -11.48
CA SER A 550 33.62 -9.55 -12.04
C SER A 550 33.11 -10.55 -11.00
N ARG A 551 33.48 -10.40 -9.72
CA ARG A 551 33.22 -11.39 -8.66
C ARG A 551 31.94 -11.14 -7.87
N GLY A 552 31.20 -10.08 -8.19
CA GLY A 552 30.04 -9.66 -7.40
C GLY A 552 28.95 -10.72 -7.23
N VAL A 553 28.74 -11.57 -8.26
CA VAL A 553 27.80 -12.70 -8.18
C VAL A 553 28.31 -13.75 -7.19
N LEU A 554 29.60 -14.09 -7.24
CA LEU A 554 30.23 -15.05 -6.32
C LEU A 554 30.16 -14.58 -4.87
N ILE A 555 30.45 -13.30 -4.60
CA ILE A 555 30.34 -12.69 -3.26
C ILE A 555 28.92 -12.85 -2.71
N THR A 556 27.91 -12.67 -3.57
CA THR A 556 26.50 -12.79 -3.16
C THR A 556 26.14 -14.22 -2.77
N HIS A 557 26.57 -15.24 -3.54
CA HIS A 557 26.34 -16.64 -3.18
C HIS A 557 27.09 -17.01 -1.91
N LEU A 558 28.35 -16.59 -1.81
CA LEU A 558 29.16 -16.77 -0.61
C LEU A 558 28.57 -16.11 0.63
N GLY A 559 27.82 -15.01 0.50
CA GLY A 559 27.11 -14.45 1.66
C GLY A 559 25.91 -15.25 2.14
N VAL A 560 25.33 -16.09 1.29
CA VAL A 560 24.18 -16.94 1.67
C VAL A 560 24.63 -18.24 2.35
N ILE A 561 25.72 -18.84 1.86
CA ILE A 561 26.17 -20.17 2.31
C ILE A 561 27.51 -20.15 3.06
N GLY A 562 28.18 -19.00 3.07
CA GLY A 562 29.57 -18.91 3.50
C GLY A 562 29.74 -19.05 5.00
N ASP A 563 30.98 -19.36 5.35
CA ASP A 563 31.46 -19.57 6.71
C ASP A 563 32.48 -18.48 7.11
N MET A 564 33.15 -18.67 8.24
CA MET A 564 34.19 -17.73 8.68
C MET A 564 35.42 -17.69 7.75
N ASN A 565 35.70 -18.76 7.00
CA ASN A 565 36.73 -18.74 5.96
C ASN A 565 36.35 -17.80 4.82
N THR A 566 35.07 -17.81 4.44
CA THR A 566 34.51 -16.86 3.48
C THR A 566 34.64 -15.43 3.97
N ALA A 567 34.35 -15.17 5.25
CA ALA A 567 34.54 -13.85 5.83
C ALA A 567 36.01 -13.39 5.76
N ASN A 568 36.96 -14.25 6.12
CA ASN A 568 38.39 -13.96 6.02
C ASN A 568 38.80 -13.66 4.57
N LEU A 569 38.37 -14.48 3.61
CA LEU A 569 38.66 -14.29 2.19
C LEU A 569 38.20 -12.92 1.69
N LEU A 570 36.98 -12.49 2.06
CA LEU A 570 36.42 -11.22 1.65
C LEU A 570 37.13 -10.03 2.30
N ALA A 571 37.40 -10.12 3.60
CA ALA A 571 38.11 -9.07 4.34
C ALA A 571 39.54 -8.88 3.83
N ASP A 572 40.30 -9.96 3.63
CA ASP A 572 41.70 -9.91 3.20
C ASP A 572 41.86 -9.38 1.76
N ASN A 573 40.80 -9.46 0.94
CA ASN A 573 40.79 -8.96 -0.43
C ASN A 573 40.07 -7.61 -0.60
N TYR A 574 39.52 -7.04 0.48
CA TYR A 574 38.64 -5.87 0.44
C TYR A 574 39.24 -4.67 -0.30
N SER A 575 40.49 -4.33 -0.02
CA SER A 575 41.18 -3.18 -0.63
C SER A 575 41.40 -3.31 -2.15
N LYS A 576 41.39 -4.55 -2.68
CA LYS A 576 41.58 -4.85 -4.11
C LYS A 576 40.25 -4.99 -4.87
N MET A 577 39.12 -4.84 -4.18
CA MET A 577 37.79 -4.99 -4.77
C MET A 577 37.34 -3.73 -5.49
N SER A 578 36.46 -3.90 -6.48
CA SER A 578 35.72 -2.76 -7.05
C SER A 578 34.75 -2.17 -6.02
N ASN A 579 34.27 -0.95 -6.26
CA ASN A 579 33.28 -0.30 -5.39
C ASN A 579 32.02 -1.15 -5.12
N ASP A 580 31.50 -1.82 -6.15
CA ASP A 580 30.35 -2.72 -6.03
C ASP A 580 30.68 -3.99 -5.24
N GLU A 581 31.86 -4.58 -5.49
CA GLU A 581 32.35 -5.74 -4.74
C GLU A 581 32.54 -5.41 -3.25
N LYS A 582 33.09 -4.24 -2.91
CA LYS A 582 33.27 -3.75 -1.54
C LYS A 582 31.93 -3.65 -0.79
N VAL A 583 30.92 -3.05 -1.41
CA VAL A 583 29.56 -2.95 -0.82
C VAL A 583 28.98 -4.34 -0.56
N ARG A 584 29.13 -5.28 -1.49
CA ARG A 584 28.65 -6.67 -1.31
C ARG A 584 29.43 -7.41 -0.23
N ALA A 585 30.75 -7.20 -0.14
CA ALA A 585 31.59 -7.80 0.88
C ALA A 585 31.22 -7.30 2.28
N LEU A 586 31.02 -5.99 2.48
CA LEU A 586 30.55 -5.44 3.76
C LEU A 586 29.21 -6.03 4.18
N ARG A 587 28.25 -6.12 3.24
CA ARG A 587 26.95 -6.73 3.51
C ARG A 587 27.09 -8.20 3.90
N THR A 588 27.93 -8.93 3.19
CA THR A 588 28.20 -10.35 3.47
C THR A 588 28.84 -10.53 4.85
N LEU A 589 29.86 -9.74 5.19
CA LEU A 589 30.49 -9.78 6.50
C LEU A 589 29.52 -9.47 7.63
N SER A 590 28.59 -8.53 7.42
CA SER A 590 27.50 -8.25 8.35
C SER A 590 26.49 -9.38 8.45
N GLN A 591 26.19 -10.11 7.37
CA GLN A 591 25.27 -11.25 7.38
C GLN A 591 25.86 -12.48 8.08
N LEU A 592 27.18 -12.64 8.00
CA LEU A 592 27.92 -13.71 8.65
C LEU A 592 28.28 -13.39 10.12
N ASP A 593 27.81 -12.26 10.66
CA ASP A 593 28.19 -11.74 11.98
C ASP A 593 29.71 -11.75 12.22
N SER A 594 30.48 -11.46 11.17
CA SER A 594 31.93 -11.61 11.22
C SER A 594 32.59 -10.47 11.99
N PRO A 595 33.48 -10.74 12.96
CA PRO A 595 34.25 -9.69 13.64
C PRO A 595 35.16 -8.93 12.67
N ARG A 596 35.55 -9.54 11.54
CA ARG A 596 36.36 -8.89 10.49
C ARG A 596 35.66 -7.69 9.85
N LEU A 597 34.34 -7.53 10.05
CA LEU A 597 33.61 -6.32 9.65
C LEU A 597 34.20 -5.07 10.33
N LEU A 598 34.62 -5.18 11.60
CA LEU A 598 35.20 -4.06 12.34
C LEU A 598 36.51 -3.58 11.71
N ASP A 599 37.36 -4.52 11.28
CA ASP A 599 38.68 -4.25 10.71
C ASP A 599 38.61 -3.33 9.48
N ILE A 600 37.62 -3.57 8.62
CA ILE A 600 37.49 -2.86 7.34
C ILE A 600 36.52 -1.67 7.42
N SER A 601 35.68 -1.59 8.47
CA SER A 601 34.65 -0.55 8.56
C SER A 601 35.24 0.86 8.70
N ALA A 602 36.40 1.00 9.32
CA ALA A 602 37.11 2.28 9.41
C ALA A 602 37.48 2.82 8.02
N GLU A 603 38.13 2.00 7.18
CA GLU A 603 38.44 2.34 5.78
C GLU A 603 37.16 2.65 4.99
N ALA A 604 36.13 1.83 5.16
CA ALA A 604 34.88 1.95 4.41
C ALA A 604 34.10 3.23 4.73
N ILE A 605 34.07 3.66 5.99
CA ILE A 605 33.39 4.89 6.44
C ILE A 605 34.06 6.14 5.84
N GLU A 606 35.38 6.13 5.71
CA GLU A 606 36.16 7.23 5.13
C GLU A 606 36.17 7.23 3.60
N SER A 607 35.59 6.19 2.97
CA SER A 607 35.52 6.09 1.51
C SER A 607 34.78 7.28 0.89
N LYS A 608 35.26 7.72 -0.27
CA LYS A 608 34.56 8.69 -1.12
C LYS A 608 33.25 8.13 -1.69
N ASN A 609 33.07 6.81 -1.67
CA ASN A 609 31.85 6.17 -2.11
C ASN A 609 30.80 6.16 -0.98
N SER A 610 29.73 6.92 -1.16
CA SER A 610 28.64 7.01 -0.18
C SER A 610 27.95 5.68 0.11
N SER A 611 27.84 4.80 -0.89
CA SER A 611 27.20 3.49 -0.72
C SER A 611 28.04 2.55 0.13
N GLU A 612 29.38 2.61 -0.01
CA GLU A 612 30.33 1.86 0.81
C GLU A 612 30.23 2.29 2.27
N ALA A 613 30.35 3.60 2.53
CA ALA A 613 30.31 4.16 3.87
C ALA A 613 28.95 3.93 4.57
N GLN A 614 27.83 4.08 3.85
CA GLN A 614 26.50 3.78 4.37
C GLN A 614 26.34 2.29 4.71
N THR A 615 26.87 1.39 3.87
CA THR A 615 26.79 -0.06 4.11
C THR A 615 27.61 -0.46 5.33
N ALA A 616 28.81 0.09 5.49
CA ALA A 616 29.63 -0.10 6.69
C ALA A 616 28.92 0.40 7.95
N THR A 617 28.37 1.61 7.91
CA THR A 617 27.61 2.20 9.04
C THR A 617 26.43 1.30 9.44
N ARG A 618 25.68 0.76 8.46
CA ARG A 618 24.58 -0.16 8.72
C ARG A 618 25.06 -1.49 9.29
N GLY A 619 26.16 -2.05 8.78
CA GLY A 619 26.76 -3.26 9.33
C GLY A 619 27.18 -3.08 10.79
N LEU A 620 27.81 -1.95 11.12
CA LEU A 620 28.16 -1.59 12.50
C LEU A 620 26.92 -1.42 13.39
N GLN A 621 25.83 -0.85 12.86
CA GLN A 621 24.56 -0.76 13.56
C GLN A 621 24.03 -2.14 13.94
N THR A 622 24.03 -3.09 13.00
CA THR A 622 23.59 -4.47 13.23
C THR A 622 24.46 -5.15 14.27
N LEU A 623 25.79 -4.97 14.20
CA LEU A 623 26.72 -5.58 15.15
C LEU A 623 26.55 -5.02 16.57
N GLY A 624 26.32 -3.71 16.71
CA GLY A 624 25.95 -3.06 17.98
C GLY A 624 26.99 -3.15 19.10
N SER A 625 28.20 -3.68 18.83
CA SER A 625 29.24 -3.89 19.83
C SER A 625 29.85 -2.57 20.33
N PRO A 626 30.49 -2.53 21.51
CA PRO A 626 31.15 -1.32 22.00
C PRO A 626 32.17 -0.72 21.03
N GLN A 627 32.88 -1.57 20.27
CA GLN A 627 33.83 -1.16 19.23
C GLN A 627 33.12 -0.59 17.99
N ALA A 628 31.97 -1.16 17.61
CA ALA A 628 31.15 -0.59 16.54
C ALA A 628 30.63 0.81 16.91
N VAL A 629 30.22 0.99 18.18
CA VAL A 629 29.83 2.31 18.71
C VAL A 629 30.99 3.29 18.66
N ASP A 630 32.23 2.88 18.97
CA ASP A 630 33.42 3.74 18.86
C ASP A 630 33.66 4.21 17.42
N LEU A 631 33.59 3.30 16.45
CA LEU A 631 33.76 3.63 15.03
C LEU A 631 32.67 4.61 14.54
N LEU A 632 31.41 4.37 14.92
CA LEU A 632 30.30 5.27 14.59
C LEU A 632 30.43 6.63 15.28
N ALA A 633 30.91 6.66 16.52
CA ALA A 633 31.14 7.89 17.26
C ALA A 633 32.23 8.74 16.60
N ASN A 634 33.33 8.13 16.18
CA ASN A 634 34.38 8.81 15.43
C ASN A 634 33.84 9.36 14.09
N ALA A 635 33.05 8.55 13.37
CA ALA A 635 32.40 8.99 12.13
C ALA A 635 31.48 10.20 12.36
N LEU A 636 30.72 10.22 13.47
CA LEU A 636 29.84 11.34 13.82
C LEU A 636 30.63 12.62 14.16
N ARG A 637 31.78 12.50 14.81
CA ARG A 637 32.63 13.65 15.20
C ARG A 637 33.43 14.22 14.04
N GLU A 638 34.06 13.35 13.25
CA GLU A 638 35.12 13.75 12.31
C GLU A 638 34.63 13.88 10.86
N SER A 639 33.51 13.22 10.50
CA SER A 639 33.09 13.19 9.10
C SER A 639 32.62 14.55 8.58
N LYS A 640 33.23 14.98 7.47
CA LYS A 640 32.79 16.14 6.68
C LYS A 640 31.69 15.79 5.67
N ASN A 641 31.42 14.50 5.46
CA ASN A 641 30.39 14.04 4.55
C ASN A 641 29.03 13.99 5.26
N ALA A 642 28.11 14.86 4.87
CA ALA A 642 26.79 14.97 5.49
C ALA A 642 25.99 13.64 5.48
N SER A 643 26.17 12.80 4.47
CA SER A 643 25.49 11.51 4.39
C SER A 643 26.06 10.49 5.39
N VAL A 644 27.38 10.43 5.52
CA VAL A 644 28.06 9.52 6.47
C VAL A 644 27.77 9.97 7.89
N TRP A 645 27.87 11.27 8.14
CA TRP A 645 27.50 11.89 9.42
C TRP A 645 26.06 11.54 9.82
N SER A 646 25.10 11.72 8.90
CA SER A 646 23.68 11.43 9.17
C SER A 646 23.42 9.94 9.42
N SER A 647 24.13 9.08 8.66
CA SER A 647 24.03 7.63 8.84
C SER A 647 24.60 7.20 10.19
N ALA A 648 25.72 7.76 10.61
CA ALA A 648 26.33 7.47 11.91
C ALA A 648 25.43 7.93 13.08
N ALA A 649 24.85 9.13 12.98
CA ALA A 649 23.90 9.63 13.97
C ALA A 649 22.67 8.71 14.10
N SER A 650 22.08 8.33 12.97
CA SER A 650 20.94 7.41 12.92
C SER A 650 21.29 6.02 13.46
N ALA A 651 22.47 5.49 13.12
CA ALA A 651 22.95 4.20 13.59
C ALA A 651 23.15 4.19 15.12
N LEU A 652 23.80 5.21 15.68
CA LEU A 652 23.97 5.35 17.13
C LEU A 652 22.62 5.45 17.85
N ALA A 653 21.66 6.20 17.30
CA ALA A 653 20.31 6.29 17.84
C ALA A 653 19.57 4.95 17.77
N ASN A 654 19.78 4.15 16.72
CA ASN A 654 19.19 2.82 16.61
C ASN A 654 19.82 1.79 17.55
N ILE A 655 21.14 1.89 17.81
CA ILE A 655 21.84 1.05 18.80
C ILE A 655 21.33 1.38 20.21
N GLY A 656 21.22 2.68 20.54
CA GLY A 656 20.58 3.14 21.78
C GLY A 656 21.27 2.75 23.09
N SER A 657 22.49 2.18 23.04
CA SER A 657 23.28 1.80 24.21
C SER A 657 23.68 3.03 25.05
N PRO A 658 24.01 2.87 26.35
CA PRO A 658 24.42 4.00 27.19
C PRO A 658 25.57 4.82 26.58
N LYS A 659 26.53 4.14 25.96
CA LYS A 659 27.65 4.79 25.27
C LYS A 659 27.20 5.54 24.01
N ALA A 660 26.30 4.97 23.21
CA ALA A 660 25.75 5.64 22.03
C ALA A 660 24.93 6.88 22.41
N ARG A 661 24.12 6.79 23.47
CA ARG A 661 23.36 7.92 24.03
C ARG A 661 24.29 9.04 24.49
N ALA A 662 25.36 8.73 25.21
CA ALA A 662 26.34 9.72 25.65
C ALA A 662 26.99 10.47 24.49
N VAL A 663 27.34 9.75 23.41
CA VAL A 663 27.91 10.36 22.19
C VAL A 663 26.91 11.29 21.50
N LEU A 664 25.64 10.92 21.41
CA LEU A 664 24.60 11.78 20.82
C LEU A 664 24.41 13.04 21.66
N LEU A 665 24.40 12.92 23.00
CA LEU A 665 24.29 14.05 23.92
C LEU A 665 25.49 15.00 23.83
N GLU A 666 26.70 14.48 23.72
CA GLU A 666 27.90 15.29 23.48
C GLU A 666 27.74 16.18 22.24
N VAL A 667 27.22 15.63 21.14
CA VAL A 667 27.00 16.38 19.90
C VAL A 667 25.83 17.36 20.01
N MET A 668 24.77 17.01 20.74
CA MET A 668 23.66 17.95 21.05
C MET A 668 24.15 19.15 21.85
N ASN A 669 25.17 18.99 22.70
CA ASN A 669 25.78 20.06 23.49
C ASN A 669 26.88 20.84 22.72
N SER A 670 27.17 20.50 21.47
CA SER A 670 28.22 21.16 20.66
C SER A 670 27.72 22.45 20.00
N ALA A 671 28.61 23.44 19.77
CA ALA A 671 28.25 24.77 19.27
C ALA A 671 27.67 24.84 17.83
N MET A 672 27.43 23.71 17.14
CA MET A 672 26.96 23.67 15.75
C MET A 672 25.44 23.49 15.63
N LYS A 673 24.68 24.60 15.62
CA LYS A 673 23.19 24.65 15.60
C LYS A 673 22.51 23.68 14.61
N ASP A 674 23.00 23.56 13.38
CA ASP A 674 22.42 22.67 12.36
C ASP A 674 22.60 21.17 12.63
N LYS A 675 23.68 20.80 13.33
CA LYS A 675 23.94 19.42 13.74
C LYS A 675 23.13 19.09 15.00
N GLN A 676 23.02 20.03 15.94
CA GLN A 676 22.21 19.89 17.15
C GLN A 676 20.75 19.54 16.81
N ARG A 677 20.09 20.32 15.95
CA ARG A 677 18.69 20.08 15.54
C ARG A 677 18.48 18.68 14.95
N ARG A 678 19.40 18.24 14.09
CA ARG A 678 19.32 16.92 13.44
C ARG A 678 19.57 15.76 14.41
N VAL A 679 20.54 15.88 15.31
CA VAL A 679 20.76 14.86 16.35
C VAL A 679 19.59 14.81 17.33
N ALA A 680 19.02 15.96 17.70
CA ALA A 680 17.85 16.03 18.58
C ALA A 680 16.66 15.22 18.02
N MET A 681 16.40 15.29 16.70
CA MET A 681 15.37 14.45 16.07
C MET A 681 15.64 12.95 16.23
N TYR A 682 16.88 12.49 16.00
CA TYR A 682 17.26 11.09 16.19
C TYR A 682 17.19 10.66 17.66
N TYR A 683 17.59 11.56 18.57
CA TYR A 683 17.56 11.32 20.01
C TYR A 683 16.12 11.22 20.54
N GLN A 684 15.21 12.06 20.06
CA GLN A 684 13.78 11.96 20.38
C GLN A 684 13.17 10.63 19.91
N GLN A 685 13.51 10.16 18.70
CA GLN A 685 13.08 8.85 18.22
C GLN A 685 13.58 7.71 19.10
N LEU A 686 14.83 7.81 19.58
CA LEU A 686 15.39 6.87 20.54
C LEU A 686 14.61 6.88 21.87
N GLN A 687 14.28 8.05 22.41
CA GLN A 687 13.49 8.16 23.66
C GLN A 687 12.11 7.50 23.52
N GLN A 688 11.44 7.60 22.36
CA GLN A 688 10.13 6.94 22.13
C GLN A 688 10.21 5.41 22.18
N ARG A 689 11.40 4.84 21.95
CA ARG A 689 11.65 3.39 22.01
C ARG A 689 12.09 2.92 23.40
N SER A 690 12.14 3.82 24.38
CA SER A 690 12.44 3.47 25.75
C SER A 690 11.39 2.49 26.31
N PRO A 691 11.81 1.41 27.00
CA PRO A 691 10.88 0.54 27.72
C PRO A 691 10.02 1.28 28.76
N ALA A 692 10.51 2.40 29.31
CA ALA A 692 9.80 3.24 30.27
C ALA A 692 8.74 4.15 29.63
N MET A 693 8.69 4.26 28.30
CA MET A 693 7.78 5.18 27.61
C MET A 693 6.30 4.87 27.87
N ARG A 694 5.95 3.59 28.12
CA ARG A 694 4.59 3.21 28.52
C ARG A 694 4.22 3.79 29.89
N LEU A 695 5.13 3.73 30.86
CA LEU A 695 4.90 4.30 32.19
C LEU A 695 4.74 5.81 32.12
N VAL A 696 5.49 6.49 31.25
CA VAL A 696 5.30 7.92 30.99
C VAL A 696 3.88 8.23 30.52
N VAL A 697 3.32 7.42 29.62
CA VAL A 697 1.93 7.57 29.16
C VAL A 697 0.92 7.31 30.28
N ASP A 698 1.12 6.23 31.05
CA ASP A 698 0.23 5.88 32.17
C ASP A 698 0.26 6.95 33.28
N ALA A 699 1.43 7.55 33.53
CA ALA A 699 1.60 8.66 34.45
C ALA A 699 0.92 9.93 33.94
N SER A 700 1.07 10.27 32.64
CA SER A 700 0.37 11.40 32.02
C SER A 700 -1.16 11.25 32.11
N GLN A 701 -1.70 10.03 31.96
CA GLN A 701 -3.13 9.80 32.18
C GLN A 701 -3.52 10.04 33.64
N SER A 702 -2.67 9.65 34.59
CA SER A 702 -2.90 9.91 36.01
C SER A 702 -2.87 11.42 36.32
N VAL A 703 -2.03 12.19 35.63
CA VAL A 703 -2.03 13.67 35.66
C VAL A 703 -3.36 14.24 35.14
N THR A 704 -3.85 13.78 33.99
CA THR A 704 -5.16 14.21 33.46
C THR A 704 -6.31 13.89 34.42
N ASP A 705 -6.24 12.74 35.09
CA ASP A 705 -7.20 12.34 36.12
C ASP A 705 -7.01 13.10 37.46
N GLN A 706 -6.06 14.03 37.54
CA GLN A 706 -5.67 14.79 38.76
C GLN A 706 -5.24 13.89 39.93
N LYS A 707 -4.70 12.70 39.64
CA LYS A 707 -4.19 11.73 40.62
C LYS A 707 -2.68 11.92 40.81
N TRP A 708 -2.31 13.03 41.43
CA TRP A 708 -0.92 13.49 41.56
C TRP A 708 0.01 12.48 42.24
N ASP A 709 -0.36 11.93 43.40
CA ASP A 709 0.48 10.96 44.12
C ASP A 709 0.76 9.70 43.29
N ARG A 710 -0.26 9.21 42.58
CA ARG A 710 -0.12 8.04 41.68
C ARG A 710 0.75 8.37 40.48
N ALA A 711 0.64 9.58 39.92
CA ALA A 711 1.48 10.01 38.82
C ALA A 711 2.96 10.10 39.24
N GLU A 712 3.25 10.60 40.45
CA GLU A 712 4.61 10.66 40.99
C GLU A 712 5.23 9.26 41.15
N GLU A 713 4.46 8.30 41.66
CA GLU A 713 4.90 6.89 41.81
C GLU A 713 5.24 6.28 40.44
N ILE A 714 4.36 6.42 39.45
CA ILE A 714 4.58 5.86 38.11
C ILE A 714 5.78 6.53 37.42
N TYR A 715 5.92 7.86 37.52
CA TYR A 715 7.08 8.55 36.97
C TYR A 715 8.39 8.17 37.66
N THR A 716 8.35 7.92 38.98
CA THR A 716 9.52 7.43 39.72
C THR A 716 10.00 6.09 39.18
N HIS A 717 9.08 5.15 38.95
CA HIS A 717 9.42 3.89 38.30
C HIS A 717 9.91 4.06 36.86
N ALA A 718 9.37 5.01 36.11
CA ALA A 718 9.84 5.30 34.76
C ALA A 718 11.32 5.76 34.75
N VAL A 719 11.69 6.62 35.70
CA VAL A 719 13.08 7.09 35.88
C VAL A 719 14.00 5.96 36.34
N GLU A 720 13.55 5.06 37.20
CA GLU A 720 14.34 3.89 37.65
C GLU A 720 14.65 2.93 36.49
N ILE A 721 13.70 2.75 35.55
CA ILE A 721 13.86 1.84 34.40
C ILE A 721 14.74 2.45 33.31
N ASP A 722 14.57 3.74 33.01
CA ASP A 722 15.40 4.45 32.05
C ASP A 722 15.80 5.84 32.59
N PRO A 723 16.92 5.93 33.31
CA PRO A 723 17.42 7.20 33.85
C PRO A 723 17.76 8.25 32.79
N LEU A 724 17.85 7.86 31.51
CA LEU A 724 18.15 8.75 30.39
C LEU A 724 16.88 9.23 29.66
N LEU A 725 15.68 8.89 30.15
CA LEU A 725 14.42 9.34 29.57
C LEU A 725 14.01 10.71 30.14
N SER A 726 14.43 11.78 29.47
CA SER A 726 14.16 13.16 29.90
C SER A 726 12.67 13.45 30.18
N ARG A 727 11.75 12.86 29.39
CA ARG A 727 10.31 13.03 29.57
C ARG A 727 9.79 12.46 30.91
N ALA A 728 10.41 11.41 31.43
CA ALA A 728 10.04 10.85 32.74
C ALA A 728 10.44 11.81 33.86
N TRP A 729 11.65 12.36 33.79
CA TRP A 729 12.14 13.39 34.72
C TRP A 729 11.28 14.66 34.70
N SER A 730 11.02 15.23 33.51
CA SER A 730 10.21 16.45 33.42
C SER A 730 8.74 16.23 33.80
N GLY A 731 8.20 15.03 33.54
CA GLY A 731 6.86 14.63 33.99
C GLY A 731 6.78 14.52 35.50
N ARG A 732 7.78 13.89 36.16
CA ARG A 732 7.85 13.83 37.62
C ARG A 732 7.99 15.21 38.25
N ALA A 733 8.84 16.04 37.67
CA ALA A 733 9.04 17.43 38.10
C ALA A 733 7.73 18.21 38.08
N HIS A 734 6.95 18.09 37.00
CA HIS A 734 5.65 18.76 36.89
C HIS A 734 4.65 18.26 37.95
N VAL A 735 4.62 16.95 38.23
CA VAL A 735 3.76 16.41 39.31
C VAL A 735 4.19 16.94 40.68
N ARG A 736 5.50 16.99 40.94
CA ARG A 736 6.06 17.51 42.20
C ARG A 736 5.80 19.00 42.36
N TYR A 737 5.82 19.76 41.27
CA TYR A 737 5.39 21.15 41.25
C TYR A 737 3.94 21.30 41.71
N GLN A 738 3.02 20.49 41.16
CA GLN A 738 1.60 20.49 41.54
C GLN A 738 1.37 20.03 43.00
N LEU A 739 2.27 19.22 43.55
CA LEU A 739 2.29 18.80 44.95
C LEU A 739 3.04 19.79 45.88
N GLU A 740 3.43 20.96 45.37
CA GLU A 740 4.20 22.00 46.08
C GLU A 740 5.57 21.52 46.62
N LYS A 741 6.11 20.43 46.06
CA LYS A 741 7.46 19.90 46.34
C LYS A 741 8.50 20.60 45.45
N PHE A 742 8.63 21.92 45.60
CA PHE A 742 9.38 22.77 44.67
C PHE A 742 10.87 22.43 44.52
N GLU A 743 11.54 22.08 45.62
CA GLU A 743 12.96 21.68 45.59
C GLU A 743 13.18 20.39 44.79
N ASP A 744 12.35 19.37 45.03
CA ASP A 744 12.41 18.11 44.29
C ASP A 744 12.06 18.29 42.81
N ALA A 745 11.11 19.18 42.50
CA ALA A 745 10.75 19.54 41.13
C ALA A 745 11.91 20.22 40.40
N ARG A 746 12.61 21.16 41.05
CA ARG A 746 13.80 21.83 40.49
C ARG A 746 14.90 20.83 40.15
N ASP A 747 15.18 19.89 41.05
CA ASP A 747 16.21 18.87 40.82
C ASP A 747 15.83 17.93 39.67
N ASP A 748 14.57 17.51 39.58
CA ASP A 748 14.09 16.69 38.46
C ASP A 748 14.14 17.44 37.11
N TYR A 749 13.81 18.73 37.07
CA TYR A 749 13.96 19.53 35.85
C TYR A 749 15.43 19.65 35.43
N ARG A 750 16.37 19.76 36.37
CA ARG A 750 17.81 19.75 36.07
C ARG A 750 18.26 18.41 35.49
N GLU A 751 17.79 17.29 36.04
CA GLU A 751 18.08 15.95 35.48
C GLU A 751 17.47 15.75 34.09
N ALA A 752 16.27 16.27 33.85
CA ALA A 752 15.65 16.27 32.52
C ALA A 752 16.52 17.02 31.49
N LEU A 753 17.12 18.15 31.86
CA LEU A 753 17.98 18.92 30.95
C LEU A 753 19.38 18.34 30.76
N LYS A 754 19.92 17.61 31.74
CA LYS A 754 21.16 16.84 31.58
C LYS A 754 21.01 15.73 30.52
N THR A 755 19.81 15.15 30.44
CA THR A 755 19.49 14.03 29.55
C THR A 755 18.86 14.45 28.23
N ASP A 756 18.27 15.65 28.15
CA ASP A 756 17.83 16.28 26.90
C ASP A 756 17.86 17.82 27.06
N PRO A 757 18.89 18.50 26.53
CA PRO A 757 19.00 19.96 26.59
C PRO A 757 17.84 20.71 25.92
N PHE A 758 17.06 20.04 25.07
CA PHE A 758 15.94 20.64 24.33
C PHE A 758 14.58 20.09 24.80
N ASN A 759 14.45 19.76 26.08
CA ASN A 759 13.15 19.48 26.69
C ASN A 759 12.45 20.80 27.09
N GLY A 760 11.53 21.28 26.25
CA GLY A 760 10.82 22.54 26.45
C GLY A 760 10.03 22.64 27.77
N ILE A 761 9.48 21.51 28.26
CA ILE A 761 8.79 21.45 29.55
C ILE A 761 9.80 21.63 30.70
N ALA A 762 10.99 21.03 30.59
CA ALA A 762 12.02 21.17 31.61
C ALA A 762 12.68 22.55 31.62
N ILE A 763 12.86 23.17 30.45
CA ILE A 763 13.38 24.54 30.33
C ILE A 763 12.43 25.52 31.04
N THR A 764 11.15 25.49 30.64
CA THR A 764 10.14 26.41 31.19
C THR A 764 9.82 26.12 32.65
N GLY A 765 9.74 24.84 33.03
CA GLY A 765 9.58 24.42 34.42
C GLY A 765 10.75 24.83 35.32
N LEU A 766 12.00 24.70 34.86
CA LEU A 766 13.16 25.18 35.60
C LEU A 766 13.14 26.71 35.74
N ALA A 767 12.76 27.44 34.69
CA ALA A 767 12.60 28.89 34.77
C ALA A 767 11.56 29.30 35.83
N ILE A 768 10.40 28.62 35.88
CA ILE A 768 9.38 28.83 36.92
C ILE A 768 9.98 28.54 38.32
N MET A 769 10.73 27.45 38.49
CA MET A 769 11.38 27.12 39.77
C MET A 769 12.44 28.13 40.19
N THR A 770 13.22 28.67 39.26
CA THR A 770 14.19 29.74 39.52
C THR A 770 13.49 30.99 40.05
N VAL A 771 12.36 31.39 39.46
CA VAL A 771 11.57 32.51 39.97
C VAL A 771 10.97 32.18 41.35
N GLN A 772 10.33 31.02 41.48
CA GLN A 772 9.56 30.63 42.66
C GLN A 772 10.43 30.36 43.91
N LEU A 773 11.64 29.82 43.74
CA LEU A 773 12.54 29.53 44.86
C LEU A 773 13.52 30.68 45.08
N ASP A 774 14.20 31.10 44.02
CA ASP A 774 15.38 31.97 44.13
C ASP A 774 15.02 33.46 43.92
N GLY A 775 13.86 33.76 43.31
CA GLY A 775 13.47 35.14 42.95
C GLY A 775 14.27 35.73 41.80
N ASP A 776 15.09 34.92 41.13
CA ASP A 776 15.99 35.35 40.05
C ASP A 776 15.27 35.30 38.70
N ILE A 777 14.56 36.39 38.39
CA ILE A 777 13.82 36.54 37.15
C ILE A 777 14.75 36.68 35.93
N GLU A 778 15.88 37.36 36.10
CA GLU A 778 16.83 37.59 35.00
C GLU A 778 17.37 36.26 34.45
N THR A 779 17.79 35.36 35.34
CA THR A 779 18.24 34.02 34.95
C THR A 779 17.11 33.20 34.32
N ALA A 780 15.89 33.27 34.87
CA ALA A 780 14.72 32.56 34.32
C ALA A 780 14.37 33.02 32.90
N ILE A 781 14.38 34.34 32.65
CA ILE A 781 14.11 34.92 31.33
C ILE A 781 15.25 34.62 30.36
N SER A 782 16.51 34.69 30.79
CA SER A 782 17.66 34.31 29.93
C SER A 782 17.53 32.86 29.47
N LEU A 783 17.20 31.95 30.38
CA LEU A 783 17.07 30.52 30.09
C LEU A 783 16.02 30.23 28.99
N VAL A 784 14.83 30.83 29.07
CA VAL A 784 13.79 30.62 28.04
C VAL A 784 14.14 31.30 26.72
N ASN A 785 14.75 32.50 26.75
CA ASN A 785 15.12 33.24 25.54
C ASN A 785 16.26 32.57 24.76
N GLU A 786 17.24 31.99 25.44
CA GLU A 786 18.33 31.23 24.81
C GLU A 786 17.82 30.04 23.98
N HIS A 787 16.63 29.53 24.30
CA HIS A 787 16.03 28.36 23.67
C HIS A 787 14.86 28.68 22.73
N GLU A 788 14.38 29.94 22.67
CA GLU A 788 13.17 30.31 21.92
C GLU A 788 13.22 29.89 20.45
N ASP A 789 14.37 30.05 19.79
CA ASP A 789 14.58 29.65 18.39
C ASP A 789 14.22 28.18 18.10
N HIS A 790 14.42 27.29 19.08
CA HIS A 790 14.16 25.86 18.95
C HIS A 790 12.66 25.52 19.09
N PHE A 791 11.91 26.40 19.76
CA PHE A 791 10.50 26.19 20.10
C PHE A 791 9.59 27.24 19.48
N SER A 792 10.06 27.97 18.45
CA SER A 792 9.33 29.05 17.80
C SER A 792 7.96 28.66 17.22
N GLN A 793 7.71 27.36 17.00
CA GLN A 793 6.45 26.79 16.51
C GLN A 793 5.78 25.86 17.53
N ASP A 794 6.22 25.89 18.79
CA ASP A 794 5.67 25.06 19.86
C ASP A 794 4.65 25.88 20.68
N PRO A 795 3.33 25.59 20.55
CA PRO A 795 2.29 26.33 21.29
C PRO A 795 2.44 26.18 22.81
N LEU A 796 2.88 25.01 23.29
CA LEU A 796 3.01 24.74 24.72
C LEU A 796 4.22 25.46 25.31
N PHE A 797 5.32 25.56 24.57
CA PHE A 797 6.49 26.34 25.01
C PHE A 797 6.14 27.83 25.13
N ALA A 798 5.41 28.39 24.16
CA ALA A 798 4.94 29.77 24.23
C ALA A 798 4.00 29.99 25.44
N TYR A 799 3.06 29.07 25.67
CA TYR A 799 2.17 29.09 26.84
C TYR A 799 2.94 29.06 28.17
N ASN A 800 3.82 28.07 28.34
CA ASN A 800 4.60 27.91 29.57
C ASN A 800 5.56 29.09 29.79
N THR A 801 6.09 29.69 28.72
CA THR A 801 6.91 30.91 28.83
C THR A 801 6.07 32.09 29.33
N ALA A 802 4.81 32.22 28.91
CA ALA A 802 3.89 33.20 29.50
C ALA A 802 3.66 32.95 31.00
N CYS A 803 3.59 31.69 31.42
CA CYS A 803 3.48 31.31 32.83
C CYS A 803 4.72 31.73 33.64
N VAL A 804 5.93 31.70 33.08
CA VAL A 804 7.14 32.23 33.73
C VAL A 804 6.96 33.71 34.10
N TYR A 805 6.44 34.52 33.18
CA TYR A 805 6.14 35.94 33.45
C TYR A 805 5.01 36.10 34.47
N GLY A 806 3.97 35.26 34.40
CA GLY A 806 2.87 35.27 35.37
C GLY A 806 3.32 34.96 36.80
N VAL A 807 4.19 33.94 36.97
CA VAL A 807 4.79 33.60 38.27
C VAL A 807 5.69 34.72 38.78
N ALA A 808 6.45 35.38 37.90
CA ALA A 808 7.25 36.56 38.26
C ALA A 808 6.35 37.71 38.79
N LEU A 809 5.26 38.01 38.10
CA LEU A 809 4.29 39.02 38.58
C LEU A 809 3.71 38.63 39.95
N LYS A 810 3.31 37.35 40.11
CA LYS A 810 2.67 36.84 41.33
C LYS A 810 3.58 36.92 42.55
N ARG A 811 4.84 36.53 42.40
CA ARG A 811 5.82 36.54 43.50
C ARG A 811 6.01 37.94 44.08
N PHE A 812 6.13 38.94 43.21
CA PHE A 812 6.49 40.30 43.62
C PHE A 812 5.26 41.14 44.02
N ALA A 813 4.07 40.84 43.50
CA ALA A 813 2.81 41.43 43.99
C ALA A 813 2.47 41.04 45.45
N GLY A 814 2.99 39.90 45.91
CA GLY A 814 2.77 39.38 47.26
C GLY A 814 3.84 39.77 48.30
N SER A 815 4.94 40.42 47.91
CA SER A 815 6.01 40.77 48.85
C SER A 815 5.72 42.08 49.59
N GLN A 816 5.95 42.07 50.90
CA GLN A 816 5.82 43.27 51.75
C GLN A 816 7.13 44.07 51.85
N LYS A 817 8.22 43.61 51.24
CA LYS A 817 9.49 44.34 51.26
C LYS A 817 9.59 45.25 50.05
N GLU A 818 9.96 46.50 50.28
CA GLU A 818 10.13 47.52 49.22
C GLU A 818 11.21 47.16 48.19
N ASP A 819 12.21 46.35 48.57
CA ASP A 819 13.28 45.86 47.68
C ASP A 819 12.91 44.59 46.89
N GLU A 820 11.73 44.02 47.15
CA GLU A 820 11.14 42.88 46.43
C GLU A 820 9.81 43.29 45.76
N GLN A 821 9.71 44.55 45.32
CA GLN A 821 8.65 45.05 44.45
C GLN A 821 9.19 45.29 43.03
N LEU A 822 8.37 44.98 42.01
CA LEU A 822 8.71 45.31 40.63
C LEU A 822 8.50 46.80 40.38
N ASP A 823 9.40 47.40 39.59
CA ASP A 823 9.15 48.73 39.02
C ASP A 823 7.90 48.68 38.12
N GLU A 824 7.05 49.70 38.19
CA GLU A 824 5.77 49.76 37.46
C GLU A 824 5.96 49.58 35.94
N ALA A 825 7.08 50.06 35.37
CA ALA A 825 7.39 49.86 33.96
C ALA A 825 7.79 48.40 33.65
N VAL A 826 8.45 47.71 34.57
CA VAL A 826 8.82 46.30 34.45
C VAL A 826 7.60 45.40 34.59
N GLU A 827 6.71 45.72 35.53
CA GLU A 827 5.44 45.01 35.70
C GLU A 827 4.60 45.08 34.42
N LEU A 828 4.45 46.28 33.85
CA LEU A 828 3.73 46.49 32.60
C LEU A 828 4.40 45.76 31.41
N ASP A 829 5.73 45.75 31.33
CA ASP A 829 6.47 45.01 30.30
C ASP A 829 6.21 43.50 30.39
N TYR A 830 6.21 42.93 31.61
CA TYR A 830 5.95 41.51 31.83
C TYR A 830 4.51 41.12 31.51
N GLN A 831 3.54 41.95 31.89
CA GLN A 831 2.14 41.75 31.51
C GLN A 831 1.98 41.72 29.99
N ASN A 832 2.59 42.69 29.28
CA ASN A 832 2.53 42.74 27.82
C ASN A 832 3.20 41.54 27.15
N LYS A 833 4.37 41.11 27.63
CA LYS A 833 5.08 39.94 27.12
C LYS A 833 4.29 38.65 27.35
N ALA A 834 3.71 38.48 28.53
CA ALA A 834 2.87 37.33 28.84
C ALA A 834 1.66 37.27 27.89
N LEU A 835 0.95 38.39 27.68
CA LEU A 835 -0.18 38.46 26.76
C LEU A 835 0.21 38.16 25.31
N ALA A 836 1.35 38.68 24.85
CA ALA A 836 1.85 38.42 23.50
C ALA A 836 2.18 36.92 23.30
N LEU A 837 2.79 36.29 24.31
CA LEU A 837 3.09 34.85 24.28
C LEU A 837 1.83 33.98 24.34
N LEU A 838 0.81 34.37 25.11
CA LEU A 838 -0.48 33.70 25.12
C LEU A 838 -1.19 33.80 23.76
N SER A 839 -1.17 34.98 23.12
CA SER A 839 -1.68 35.16 21.75
C SER A 839 -0.97 34.24 20.76
N LYS A 840 0.37 34.27 20.77
CA LYS A 840 1.22 33.42 19.93
C LYS A 840 0.93 31.94 20.17
N SER A 841 0.72 31.53 21.42
CA SER A 841 0.39 30.15 21.77
C SER A 841 -0.95 29.70 21.16
N ILE A 842 -1.98 30.54 21.22
CA ILE A 842 -3.30 30.27 20.64
C ILE A 842 -3.20 30.22 19.10
N GLU A 843 -2.48 31.16 18.49
CA GLU A 843 -2.23 31.18 17.04
C GLU A 843 -1.52 29.91 16.55
N LEU A 844 -0.62 29.36 17.37
CA LEU A 844 0.08 28.10 17.13
C LEU A 844 -0.75 26.85 17.43
N GLY A 845 -2.01 26.99 17.87
CA GLY A 845 -2.96 25.90 18.05
C GLY A 845 -3.10 25.37 19.48
N PHE A 846 -2.72 26.13 20.51
CA PHE A 846 -3.03 25.79 21.90
C PHE A 846 -4.56 25.79 22.12
N SER A 847 -5.11 24.71 22.68
CA SER A 847 -6.57 24.49 22.76
C SER A 847 -7.11 24.34 24.19
N GLU A 848 -6.26 24.36 25.22
CA GLU A 848 -6.67 24.21 26.62
C GLU A 848 -7.07 25.58 27.23
N ILE A 849 -7.98 26.29 26.57
CA ILE A 849 -8.40 27.64 26.97
C ILE A 849 -9.11 27.63 28.34
N ASP A 850 -9.83 26.56 28.65
CA ASP A 850 -10.49 26.41 29.96
C ASP A 850 -9.48 26.25 31.10
N TRP A 851 -8.34 25.59 30.84
CA TRP A 851 -7.22 25.54 31.78
C TRP A 851 -6.56 26.91 31.91
N MET A 852 -6.26 27.58 30.80
CA MET A 852 -5.67 28.93 30.81
C MET A 852 -6.44 29.92 31.69
N LYS A 853 -7.77 29.87 31.69
CA LYS A 853 -8.64 30.70 32.54
C LYS A 853 -8.49 30.42 34.04
N GLN A 854 -8.05 29.22 34.41
CA GLN A 854 -7.99 28.70 35.78
C GLN A 854 -6.56 28.49 36.29
N ASP A 855 -5.56 28.59 35.41
CA ASP A 855 -4.15 28.39 35.71
C ASP A 855 -3.66 29.38 36.78
N PRO A 856 -3.22 28.90 37.97
CA PRO A 856 -2.75 29.74 39.07
C PRO A 856 -1.57 30.64 38.72
N ASP A 857 -0.79 30.28 37.70
CA ASP A 857 0.39 31.02 37.27
C ASP A 857 0.00 32.29 36.49
N LEU A 858 -1.21 32.31 35.91
CA LEU A 858 -1.73 33.43 35.12
C LEU A 858 -2.73 34.30 35.90
N GLU A 859 -2.87 34.08 37.22
CA GLU A 859 -3.89 34.71 38.08
C GLU A 859 -3.95 36.23 37.95
N LEU A 860 -2.80 36.92 38.01
CA LEU A 860 -2.72 38.38 37.93
C LEU A 860 -2.97 38.95 36.53
N LEU A 861 -3.03 38.11 35.49
CA LEU A 861 -3.29 38.55 34.12
C LEU A 861 -4.78 38.52 33.77
N ARG A 862 -5.61 37.80 34.54
CA ARG A 862 -7.01 37.50 34.18
C ARG A 862 -7.91 38.72 34.04
N ASP A 863 -7.64 39.75 34.83
CA ASP A 863 -8.41 41.00 34.83
C ASP A 863 -7.95 41.97 33.74
N LEU A 864 -6.83 41.68 33.05
CA LEU A 864 -6.35 42.53 31.97
C LEU A 864 -7.25 42.41 30.74
N PRO A 865 -7.62 43.53 30.09
CA PRO A 865 -8.46 43.51 28.89
C PRO A 865 -7.93 42.61 27.77
N GLY A 866 -6.60 42.53 27.61
CA GLY A 866 -5.95 41.67 26.63
C GLY A 866 -6.17 40.18 26.90
N PHE A 867 -6.13 39.75 28.16
CA PHE A 867 -6.38 38.36 28.54
C PHE A 867 -7.84 37.96 28.33
N GLN A 868 -8.77 38.86 28.67
CA GLN A 868 -10.20 38.64 28.46
C GLN A 868 -10.56 38.55 26.98
N ALA A 869 -9.92 39.34 26.12
CA ALA A 869 -10.09 39.26 24.67
C ALA A 869 -9.60 37.91 24.13
N LEU A 870 -8.38 37.49 24.50
CA LEU A 870 -7.80 36.21 24.07
C LEU A 870 -8.64 35.00 24.48
N THR A 871 -9.23 35.02 25.67
CA THR A 871 -9.99 33.87 26.20
C THR A 871 -11.47 33.85 25.81
N ARG A 872 -11.99 34.94 25.23
CA ARG A 872 -13.36 35.06 24.69
C ARG A 872 -13.42 34.73 23.20
N ASP A 873 -12.40 35.17 22.45
CA ASP A 873 -12.39 35.13 20.98
C ASP A 873 -11.57 33.93 20.44
N ALA A 874 -11.09 33.04 21.31
CA ALA A 874 -10.42 31.78 20.95
C ALA A 874 -11.42 30.76 20.36
N PRO A 875 -11.08 30.08 19.23
CA PRO A 875 -11.97 29.19 18.49
C PRO A 875 -12.32 27.87 19.19
#